data_AF-A0A8X6KH58-F1
#
_entry.id   AF-A0A8X6KH58-F1
#
_cell.length_a   1.000
_cell.length_b   1.000
_cell.length_c   1.000
_cell.angle_alpha   90.00
_cell.angle_beta   90.00
_cell.angle_gamma   90.00
#
_symmetry.space_group_name_H-M   'P 1'
#
loop_
_entity.id
_entity.type
_entity.pdbx_description
1 polymer ?
#
loop_
_entity_poly.entity_id
_entity_poly.type
_entity_poly.pdbx_seq_one_letter_code
_entity_poly.pdbx_strand_id
1 'polypeptide(L)'
;MNEHLPVCVALQETLLKPSCTSNIRGYSILRKDCNTVKELVVACSAHQPRDTLLPRPNSYIASSCCSADQLPSPFILLGDFNAHHLLWGCQDVNSRGKVVEKLLTELDLTLLNDGSNTYFHSPTQSFSAIDLSICSPSLLLDLTWSVLGNPLGSDHFPVVISYATPIACATLRQPQWKFDQADWETFRTQADITEDMTPRFPKPWWNEECQMAKKDQNKAWNRFRRYPTPDNMIAFNKARARARKIHRQRKRESWIKYVSNITCSTSSKEVWNKIRKLSGKYSASPVSMLVSNGVSVNTIPDIANTLAETFAKTSSCDNYTPAFQALKRREERVKLNFSSSNEEGYNSPLTLLELRAALHRSGNTAAGPDGLHYIIHRSSLTYSQPFHFRIRDLINDLNLNIGRIALCKISEVPPWKVIYPKVDFTLSCYSKACTPESTYRTLYLEHRELFSDFEPKFTDGSKSESHISSAVVSLSTVITDTLPISASIYTVELHALRIALEHISLSCGKKFIIYTDSLSALQSIVSLHSSSHPILVDITYALANHLKKKDIRFCWIPGHAGITGNELADTAARSATGSSERFPIPHSDLKACFRQKLLSVWQSNWDQQTENKLHSVMPVLAPTVPSSSNRREQGYGLGCA
;
A
#
# COMPACT_ATOMS: atom_id res chain seq x y z
N MET A 1 1.55 -11.04 -19.63
CA MET A 1 0.33 -10.23 -19.51
C MET A 1 0.51 -8.82 -20.04
N ASN A 2 1.43 -7.97 -19.52
CA ASN A 2 1.62 -6.62 -20.09
C ASN A 2 2.14 -6.59 -21.54
N GLU A 3 2.85 -7.63 -21.99
CA GLU A 3 3.34 -7.75 -23.37
C GLU A 3 2.23 -8.00 -24.41
N HIS A 4 1.15 -8.67 -24.01
CA HIS A 4 0.04 -9.04 -24.91
C HIS A 4 -1.17 -8.09 -24.82
N LEU A 5 -1.15 -7.12 -23.90
CA LEU A 5 -2.23 -6.12 -23.70
C LEU A 5 -3.65 -6.72 -23.80
N PRO A 6 -3.98 -7.76 -23.00
CA PRO A 6 -5.26 -8.45 -23.14
C PRO A 6 -6.44 -7.49 -22.96
N VAL A 7 -7.57 -7.70 -23.63
CA VAL A 7 -8.79 -6.91 -23.39
C VAL A 7 -9.62 -7.53 -22.24
N CYS A 8 -9.54 -8.85 -22.10
CA CYS A 8 -10.23 -9.65 -21.09
C CYS A 8 -9.34 -10.77 -20.57
N VAL A 9 -9.49 -11.15 -19.31
CA VAL A 9 -8.81 -12.29 -18.67
C VAL A 9 -9.84 -13.21 -18.01
N ALA A 10 -9.93 -14.46 -18.47
CA ALA A 10 -10.75 -15.50 -17.85
C ALA A 10 -9.89 -16.35 -16.89
N LEU A 11 -10.37 -16.56 -15.66
CA LEU A 11 -9.64 -17.30 -14.62
C LEU A 11 -10.49 -18.44 -14.05
N GLN A 12 -9.84 -19.57 -13.81
CA GLN A 12 -10.40 -20.77 -13.18
C GLN A 12 -9.54 -21.20 -11.99
N GLU A 13 -10.16 -21.83 -10.98
CA GLU A 13 -9.52 -22.34 -9.76
C GLU A 13 -8.53 -21.37 -9.08
N THR A 14 -8.99 -20.17 -8.75
CA THR A 14 -8.14 -19.18 -8.10
C THR A 14 -8.03 -19.41 -6.59
N LEU A 15 -6.85 -19.19 -5.99
CA LEU A 15 -6.64 -19.11 -4.52
C LEU A 15 -7.35 -17.92 -3.84
N LEU A 16 -8.20 -17.19 -4.58
CA LEU A 16 -8.89 -16.00 -4.12
C LEU A 16 -10.25 -16.38 -3.54
N LYS A 17 -10.62 -15.78 -2.41
CA LYS A 17 -11.95 -15.97 -1.82
C LYS A 17 -13.04 -15.47 -2.79
N PRO A 18 -14.24 -16.09 -2.83
CA PRO A 18 -15.35 -15.64 -3.68
C PRO A 18 -15.78 -14.19 -3.43
N SER A 19 -15.59 -13.68 -2.21
CA SER A 19 -15.90 -12.31 -1.82
C SER A 19 -14.87 -11.27 -2.28
N CYS A 20 -13.74 -11.68 -2.84
CA CYS A 20 -12.68 -10.78 -3.27
C CYS A 20 -12.88 -10.37 -4.73
N THR A 21 -13.29 -9.12 -4.97
CA THR A 21 -13.28 -8.53 -6.32
C THR A 21 -11.83 -8.30 -6.77
N SER A 22 -11.31 -9.15 -7.64
CA SER A 22 -10.03 -8.91 -8.31
C SER A 22 -10.24 -7.81 -9.33
N ASN A 23 -9.61 -6.65 -9.14
CA ASN A 23 -9.72 -5.54 -10.09
C ASN A 23 -8.33 -5.23 -10.63
N ILE A 24 -7.96 -5.82 -11.76
CA ILE A 24 -6.74 -5.45 -12.47
C ILE A 24 -7.09 -4.22 -13.29
N ARG A 25 -6.53 -3.08 -12.87
CA ARG A 25 -6.85 -1.77 -13.42
C ARG A 25 -6.59 -1.73 -14.94
N GLY A 26 -7.66 -1.61 -15.73
CA GLY A 26 -7.60 -1.52 -17.19
C GLY A 26 -8.01 -2.79 -17.95
N TYR A 27 -8.38 -3.87 -17.26
CA TYR A 27 -8.72 -5.16 -17.86
C TYR A 27 -10.07 -5.67 -17.34
N SER A 28 -10.88 -6.26 -18.21
CA SER A 28 -12.08 -7.02 -17.81
C SER A 28 -11.65 -8.39 -17.27
N ILE A 29 -12.18 -8.80 -16.11
CA ILE A 29 -11.86 -10.10 -15.48
C ILE A 29 -13.14 -10.92 -15.37
N LEU A 30 -13.08 -12.15 -15.88
CA LEU A 30 -14.13 -13.15 -15.75
C LEU A 30 -13.64 -14.25 -14.81
N ARG A 31 -14.40 -14.53 -13.75
CA ARG A 31 -14.12 -15.58 -12.77
C ARG A 31 -15.34 -16.47 -12.62
N LYS A 32 -15.11 -17.79 -12.55
CA LYS A 32 -16.17 -18.79 -12.35
C LYS A 32 -17.03 -18.54 -11.10
N ASP A 33 -16.42 -18.05 -10.02
CA ASP A 33 -17.05 -17.90 -8.71
C ASP A 33 -17.81 -16.56 -8.52
N CYS A 34 -17.88 -15.72 -9.56
CA CYS A 34 -18.57 -14.44 -9.55
C CYS A 34 -19.65 -14.37 -10.65
N ASN A 35 -20.94 -14.48 -10.29
CA ASN A 35 -22.10 -14.44 -11.20
C ASN A 35 -22.42 -13.03 -11.77
N THR A 36 -21.42 -12.30 -12.27
CA THR A 36 -21.65 -11.00 -12.92
C THR A 36 -21.13 -11.02 -14.34
N VAL A 37 -22.00 -11.40 -15.29
CA VAL A 37 -21.74 -11.20 -16.72
C VAL A 37 -22.35 -9.85 -17.12
N LYS A 38 -21.52 -8.93 -17.61
CA LYS A 38 -21.95 -7.78 -18.40
C LYS A 38 -21.33 -7.93 -19.78
N GLU A 39 -22.17 -7.81 -20.81
CA GLU A 39 -21.94 -8.06 -22.23
C GLU A 39 -20.62 -7.49 -22.78
N LEU A 40 -19.82 -8.35 -23.42
CA LEU A 40 -19.53 -8.40 -24.86
C LEU A 40 -18.61 -9.62 -25.03
N VAL A 41 -19.10 -10.70 -25.67
CA VAL A 41 -18.57 -12.08 -25.62
C VAL A 41 -18.92 -12.80 -24.31
N VAL A 42 -19.92 -13.68 -24.36
CA VAL A 42 -20.26 -14.54 -23.22
C VAL A 42 -19.20 -15.65 -23.10
N ALA A 43 -18.20 -15.44 -22.24
CA ALA A 43 -17.28 -16.51 -21.85
C ALA A 43 -17.79 -17.22 -20.60
N CYS A 44 -18.41 -18.38 -20.79
CA CYS A 44 -18.77 -19.28 -19.70
C CYS A 44 -17.55 -20.11 -19.32
N SER A 45 -17.13 -20.01 -18.06
CA SER A 45 -16.09 -20.85 -17.47
C SER A 45 -16.69 -22.14 -16.92
N ALA A 46 -16.64 -23.23 -17.69
CA ALA A 46 -16.91 -24.58 -17.18
C ALA A 46 -15.65 -25.13 -16.48
N HIS A 47 -15.80 -25.70 -15.29
CA HIS A 47 -14.75 -26.52 -14.67
C HIS A 47 -15.41 -27.73 -14.00
N GLN A 48 -14.86 -28.92 -14.23
CA GLN A 48 -15.42 -30.19 -13.77
C GLN A 48 -14.38 -30.98 -12.94
N PRO A 49 -14.59 -31.19 -11.63
CA PRO A 49 -13.59 -31.82 -10.74
C PRO A 49 -13.15 -33.22 -11.18
N ARG A 50 -11.91 -33.61 -10.82
CA ARG A 50 -11.35 -34.95 -11.12
C ARG A 50 -12.03 -36.11 -10.37
N ASP A 51 -12.55 -35.90 -9.16
CA ASP A 51 -12.87 -37.00 -8.22
C ASP A 51 -14.36 -37.34 -8.02
N THR A 52 -15.28 -36.93 -8.90
CA THR A 52 -16.70 -37.35 -8.77
C THR A 52 -16.97 -38.70 -9.43
N LEU A 53 -17.17 -39.75 -8.62
CA LEU A 53 -17.90 -40.96 -9.00
C LEU A 53 -19.36 -40.57 -9.34
N LEU A 54 -19.73 -40.65 -10.61
CA LEU A 54 -21.07 -40.29 -11.08
C LEU A 54 -22.08 -41.42 -10.83
N PRO A 55 -23.25 -41.16 -10.23
CA PRO A 55 -24.43 -41.97 -10.49
C PRO A 55 -25.06 -41.53 -11.82
N ARG A 56 -25.18 -42.50 -12.74
CA ARG A 56 -25.96 -42.54 -14.01
C ARG A 56 -25.78 -41.37 -15.02
N PRO A 57 -25.66 -41.69 -16.32
CA PRO A 57 -25.49 -40.68 -17.36
C PRO A 57 -26.83 -39.95 -17.57
N ASN A 58 -26.93 -38.67 -17.20
CA ASN A 58 -27.72 -37.64 -17.90
C ASN A 58 -27.95 -36.33 -17.12
N SER A 59 -27.62 -36.19 -15.83
CA SER A 59 -28.12 -35.03 -15.07
C SER A 59 -27.19 -33.82 -14.94
N TYR A 60 -25.86 -33.98 -14.92
CA TYR A 60 -24.97 -32.83 -14.65
C TYR A 60 -24.45 -32.08 -15.89
N ILE A 61 -24.18 -32.78 -16.99
CA ILE A 61 -23.67 -32.13 -18.23
C ILE A 61 -24.77 -31.28 -18.90
N ALA A 62 -26.05 -31.65 -18.74
CA ALA A 62 -27.18 -30.89 -19.27
C ALA A 62 -27.34 -29.51 -18.59
N SER A 63 -27.08 -29.37 -17.29
CA SER A 63 -27.44 -28.11 -16.59
C SER A 63 -26.55 -26.90 -16.93
N SER A 64 -25.26 -27.11 -17.27
CA SER A 64 -24.36 -26.02 -17.66
C SER A 64 -24.23 -25.83 -19.17
N CYS A 65 -24.52 -26.88 -19.97
CA CYS A 65 -24.30 -26.85 -21.42
C CYS A 65 -25.60 -26.73 -22.25
N CYS A 66 -26.78 -27.05 -21.70
CA CYS A 66 -28.08 -26.77 -22.36
C CYS A 66 -28.38 -25.25 -22.46
N SER A 67 -27.49 -24.39 -21.98
CA SER A 67 -27.55 -22.94 -22.16
C SER A 67 -26.80 -22.45 -23.40
N ALA A 68 -26.01 -23.29 -24.09
CA ALA A 68 -25.25 -22.88 -25.28
C ALA A 68 -26.19 -22.44 -26.43
N ASP A 69 -27.31 -23.14 -26.63
CA ASP A 69 -28.38 -22.75 -27.57
C ASP A 69 -29.11 -21.45 -27.18
N GLN A 70 -28.96 -21.02 -25.92
CA GLN A 70 -29.55 -19.79 -25.39
C GLN A 70 -28.58 -18.60 -25.41
N LEU A 71 -27.31 -18.81 -25.81
CA LEU A 71 -26.33 -17.75 -25.89
C LEU A 71 -26.53 -16.94 -27.18
N PRO A 72 -26.60 -15.60 -27.11
CA PRO A 72 -26.63 -14.78 -28.31
C PRO A 72 -25.31 -14.91 -29.07
N SER A 73 -25.39 -15.35 -30.33
CA SER A 73 -24.25 -15.37 -31.25
C SER A 73 -23.82 -13.93 -31.60
N PRO A 74 -22.51 -13.62 -31.71
CA PRO A 74 -21.38 -14.54 -31.59
C PRO A 74 -20.85 -14.70 -30.15
N PHE A 75 -20.41 -15.91 -29.78
CA PHE A 75 -19.87 -16.22 -28.45
C PHE A 75 -18.59 -17.08 -28.49
N ILE A 76 -17.85 -17.09 -27.37
CA ILE A 76 -16.66 -17.93 -27.15
C ILE A 76 -16.76 -18.57 -25.77
N LEU A 77 -16.78 -19.90 -25.70
CA LEU A 77 -16.72 -20.72 -24.50
C LEU A 77 -15.28 -21.09 -24.18
N LEU A 78 -14.85 -20.85 -22.94
CA LEU A 78 -13.46 -21.06 -22.50
C LEU A 78 -13.47 -21.82 -21.17
N GLY A 79 -12.69 -22.90 -21.06
CA GLY A 79 -12.45 -23.49 -19.76
C GLY A 79 -11.72 -24.82 -19.73
N ASP A 80 -11.48 -25.30 -18.52
CA ASP A 80 -10.93 -26.61 -18.19
C ASP A 80 -12.06 -27.66 -18.18
N PHE A 81 -12.12 -28.45 -19.24
CA PHE A 81 -13.14 -29.48 -19.39
C PHE A 81 -12.70 -30.81 -18.76
N ASN A 82 -11.41 -30.98 -18.43
CA ASN A 82 -10.82 -32.27 -18.07
C ASN A 82 -11.21 -33.40 -19.08
N ALA A 83 -11.43 -33.03 -20.34
CA ALA A 83 -11.92 -33.90 -21.39
C ALA A 83 -10.75 -34.28 -22.30
N HIS A 84 -10.55 -35.58 -22.50
CA HIS A 84 -9.48 -36.11 -23.34
C HIS A 84 -10.07 -36.58 -24.65
N HIS A 85 -9.60 -36.02 -25.77
CA HIS A 85 -9.95 -36.46 -27.10
C HIS A 85 -8.84 -36.14 -28.10
N LEU A 86 -8.75 -36.94 -29.16
CA LEU A 86 -7.78 -36.77 -30.24
C LEU A 86 -7.97 -35.42 -30.97
N LEU A 87 -9.22 -34.95 -31.06
CA LEU A 87 -9.60 -33.72 -31.80
C LEU A 87 -8.91 -32.44 -31.31
N TRP A 88 -8.48 -32.39 -30.06
CA TRP A 88 -7.82 -31.22 -29.47
C TRP A 88 -6.41 -31.53 -28.93
N GLY A 89 -5.83 -32.68 -29.30
CA GLY A 89 -4.41 -32.97 -29.06
C GLY A 89 -4.09 -33.91 -27.88
N CYS A 90 -5.09 -34.53 -27.24
CA CYS A 90 -4.82 -35.59 -26.27
C CYS A 90 -4.47 -36.92 -26.96
N GLN A 91 -3.68 -37.77 -26.31
CA GLN A 91 -3.29 -39.09 -26.84
C GLN A 91 -4.36 -40.16 -26.63
N ASP A 92 -5.34 -39.89 -25.78
CA ASP A 92 -6.40 -40.80 -25.37
C ASP A 92 -7.78 -40.13 -25.46
N VAL A 93 -8.83 -40.97 -25.48
CA VAL A 93 -10.22 -40.52 -25.51
C VAL A 93 -10.93 -40.99 -24.25
N ASN A 94 -11.36 -40.05 -23.41
CA ASN A 94 -12.16 -40.36 -22.21
C ASN A 94 -13.66 -40.13 -22.46
N SER A 95 -14.50 -40.56 -21.51
CA SER A 95 -15.96 -40.43 -21.62
C SER A 95 -16.44 -38.97 -21.72
N ARG A 96 -15.73 -38.04 -21.08
CA ARG A 96 -16.00 -36.60 -21.18
C ARG A 96 -15.69 -36.06 -22.58
N GLY A 97 -14.58 -36.51 -23.19
CA GLY A 97 -14.20 -36.16 -24.55
C GLY A 97 -15.26 -36.54 -25.58
N LYS A 98 -15.83 -37.76 -25.48
CA LYS A 98 -16.93 -38.19 -26.35
C LYS A 98 -18.18 -37.32 -26.23
N VAL A 99 -18.47 -36.81 -25.03
CA VAL A 99 -19.61 -35.92 -24.80
C VAL A 99 -19.36 -34.54 -25.40
N VAL A 100 -18.15 -34.01 -25.26
CA VAL A 100 -17.77 -32.72 -25.86
C VAL A 100 -17.73 -32.82 -27.39
N GLU A 101 -17.16 -33.89 -27.96
CA GLU A 101 -17.19 -34.16 -29.41
C GLU A 101 -18.62 -34.19 -29.97
N LYS A 102 -19.51 -34.92 -29.29
CA LYS A 102 -20.92 -35.00 -29.66
C LYS A 102 -21.57 -33.61 -29.62
N LEU A 103 -21.29 -32.81 -28.59
CA LEU A 103 -21.81 -31.45 -28.46
C LEU A 103 -21.30 -30.49 -29.55
N LEU A 104 -20.01 -30.56 -29.90
CA LEU A 104 -19.45 -29.76 -31.00
C LEU A 104 -20.18 -30.04 -32.32
N THR A 105 -20.52 -31.31 -32.56
CA THR A 105 -21.20 -31.76 -33.77
C THR A 105 -22.68 -31.42 -33.77
N GLU A 106 -23.39 -31.59 -32.64
CA GLU A 106 -24.83 -31.34 -32.54
C GLU A 106 -25.19 -29.85 -32.57
N LEU A 107 -24.32 -28.98 -32.04
CA LEU A 107 -24.56 -27.54 -31.95
C LEU A 107 -23.81 -26.70 -33.00
N ASP A 108 -23.15 -27.36 -33.96
CA ASP A 108 -22.33 -26.74 -35.01
C ASP A 108 -21.34 -25.71 -34.43
N LEU A 109 -20.56 -26.11 -33.42
CA LEU A 109 -19.59 -25.26 -32.75
C LEU A 109 -18.18 -25.57 -33.23
N THR A 110 -17.36 -24.52 -33.34
CA THR A 110 -15.99 -24.64 -33.83
C THR A 110 -14.99 -24.62 -32.69
N LEU A 111 -14.03 -25.55 -32.74
CA LEU A 111 -12.91 -25.65 -31.81
C LEU A 111 -11.73 -24.79 -32.31
N LEU A 112 -11.16 -23.96 -31.43
CA LEU A 112 -9.99 -23.12 -31.74
C LEU A 112 -8.65 -23.77 -31.40
N ASN A 113 -8.64 -24.81 -30.58
CA ASN A 113 -7.40 -25.51 -30.18
C ASN A 113 -6.70 -26.13 -31.40
N ASP A 114 -5.38 -25.93 -31.49
CA ASP A 114 -4.55 -26.46 -32.59
C ASP A 114 -3.89 -27.83 -32.28
N GLY A 115 -4.16 -28.38 -31.10
CA GLY A 115 -3.54 -29.60 -30.59
C GLY A 115 -2.36 -29.37 -29.63
N SER A 116 -1.96 -28.13 -29.40
CA SER A 116 -0.92 -27.79 -28.42
C SER A 116 -1.35 -28.13 -27.00
N ASN A 117 -0.38 -28.60 -26.20
CA ASN A 117 -0.61 -28.98 -24.81
C ASN A 117 -0.93 -27.75 -23.94
N THR A 118 -2.04 -27.82 -23.20
CA THR A 118 -2.49 -26.75 -22.29
C THR A 118 -2.26 -27.07 -20.82
N TYR A 119 -1.86 -28.30 -20.50
CA TYR A 119 -1.66 -28.78 -19.14
C TYR A 119 -0.41 -29.66 -19.02
N PHE A 120 0.29 -29.53 -17.89
CA PHE A 120 1.42 -30.38 -17.51
C PHE A 120 1.14 -31.08 -16.18
N HIS A 121 1.00 -32.41 -16.23
CA HIS A 121 0.85 -33.23 -15.03
C HIS A 121 2.21 -33.54 -14.42
N SER A 122 2.63 -32.76 -13.41
CA SER A 122 3.93 -32.95 -12.75
C SER A 122 4.18 -34.38 -12.22
N PRO A 123 3.21 -35.10 -11.64
CA PRO A 123 3.45 -36.45 -11.11
C PRO A 123 3.77 -37.52 -12.15
N THR A 124 3.12 -37.49 -13.32
CA THR A 124 3.36 -38.46 -14.41
C THR A 124 4.25 -37.89 -15.51
N GLN A 125 4.68 -36.63 -15.38
CA GLN A 125 5.45 -35.87 -16.37
C GLN A 125 4.83 -35.90 -17.78
N SER A 126 3.51 -35.92 -17.85
CA SER A 126 2.77 -36.02 -19.10
C SER A 126 2.05 -34.71 -19.42
N PHE A 127 1.91 -34.42 -20.70
CA PHE A 127 1.20 -33.26 -21.20
C PHE A 127 -0.17 -33.66 -21.74
N SER A 128 -1.15 -32.77 -21.57
CA SER A 128 -2.48 -32.93 -22.17
C SER A 128 -3.07 -31.59 -22.59
N ALA A 129 -4.07 -31.63 -23.45
CA ALA A 129 -4.80 -30.46 -23.94
C ALA A 129 -6.23 -30.50 -23.40
N ILE A 130 -6.41 -30.12 -22.14
CA ILE A 130 -7.69 -30.24 -21.42
C ILE A 130 -8.44 -28.90 -21.28
N ASP A 131 -7.78 -27.79 -21.62
CA ASP A 131 -8.35 -26.44 -21.65
C ASP A 131 -8.84 -26.13 -23.06
N LEU A 132 -10.16 -26.09 -23.25
CA LEU A 132 -10.78 -25.94 -24.56
C LEU A 132 -11.29 -24.52 -24.78
N SER A 133 -11.10 -24.06 -26.03
CA SER A 133 -11.60 -22.80 -26.54
C SER A 133 -12.54 -23.08 -27.71
N ILE A 134 -13.85 -22.91 -27.48
CA ILE A 134 -14.91 -23.24 -28.44
C ILE A 134 -15.63 -21.94 -28.80
N CYS A 135 -15.97 -21.71 -30.07
CA CYS A 135 -16.66 -20.50 -30.50
C CYS A 135 -17.77 -20.79 -31.52
N SER A 136 -18.60 -19.77 -31.76
CA SER A 136 -19.54 -19.79 -32.90
C SER A 136 -18.76 -19.82 -34.23
N PRO A 137 -19.24 -20.53 -35.27
CA PRO A 137 -18.53 -20.66 -36.56
C PRO A 137 -18.14 -19.34 -37.21
N SER A 138 -18.94 -18.28 -37.01
CA SER A 138 -18.68 -16.94 -37.52
C SER A 138 -17.39 -16.30 -37.01
N LEU A 139 -16.83 -16.79 -35.89
CA LEU A 139 -15.60 -16.24 -35.30
C LEU A 139 -14.33 -17.02 -35.67
N LEU A 140 -14.45 -18.23 -36.24
CA LEU A 140 -13.31 -19.12 -36.44
C LEU A 140 -12.22 -18.49 -37.32
N LEU A 141 -12.60 -17.82 -38.41
CA LEU A 141 -11.66 -17.20 -39.35
C LEU A 141 -11.09 -15.86 -38.84
N ASP A 142 -11.79 -15.24 -37.89
CA ASP A 142 -11.41 -13.95 -37.35
C ASP A 142 -10.45 -14.06 -36.17
N LEU A 143 -10.25 -15.25 -35.61
CA LEU A 143 -9.45 -15.48 -34.40
C LEU A 143 -8.19 -16.31 -34.67
N THR A 144 -7.12 -15.98 -33.96
CA THR A 144 -5.91 -16.79 -33.81
C THR A 144 -5.82 -17.30 -32.39
N TRP A 145 -5.32 -18.52 -32.24
CA TRP A 145 -5.21 -19.23 -30.97
C TRP A 145 -3.76 -19.68 -30.77
N SER A 146 -3.23 -19.54 -29.55
CA SER A 146 -1.91 -20.07 -29.20
C SER A 146 -1.78 -20.32 -27.70
N VAL A 147 -0.81 -21.17 -27.32
CA VAL A 147 -0.46 -21.45 -25.93
C VAL A 147 0.86 -20.76 -25.58
N LEU A 148 0.93 -20.11 -24.42
CA LEU A 148 2.19 -19.56 -23.92
C LEU A 148 3.09 -20.67 -23.37
N GLY A 149 4.37 -20.67 -23.75
CA GLY A 149 5.35 -21.68 -23.30
C GLY A 149 5.74 -21.62 -21.82
N ASN A 150 5.21 -20.67 -21.04
CA ASN A 150 5.48 -20.54 -19.61
C ASN A 150 4.15 -20.62 -18.82
N PRO A 151 3.99 -21.58 -17.90
CA PRO A 151 2.75 -21.79 -17.16
C PRO A 151 2.57 -20.80 -16.00
N LEU A 152 3.50 -19.86 -15.80
CA LEU A 152 3.40 -18.74 -14.85
C LEU A 152 3.13 -19.16 -13.39
N GLY A 153 3.64 -20.33 -12.98
CA GLY A 153 3.48 -20.87 -11.63
C GLY A 153 2.22 -21.73 -11.43
N SER A 154 1.48 -22.03 -12.50
CA SER A 154 0.44 -23.06 -12.54
C SER A 154 0.98 -24.35 -13.20
N ASP A 155 0.20 -25.42 -13.15
CA ASP A 155 0.30 -26.62 -13.98
C ASP A 155 -0.46 -26.49 -15.31
N HIS A 156 -1.27 -25.44 -15.49
CA HIS A 156 -1.90 -25.07 -16.75
C HIS A 156 -1.12 -23.98 -17.49
N PHE A 157 -1.04 -24.08 -18.81
CA PHE A 157 -0.45 -23.09 -19.68
C PHE A 157 -1.49 -22.05 -20.11
N PRO A 158 -1.19 -20.75 -20.03
CA PRO A 158 -2.13 -19.72 -20.49
C PRO A 158 -2.41 -19.82 -21.99
N VAL A 159 -3.69 -19.84 -22.33
CA VAL A 159 -4.20 -19.76 -23.71
C VAL A 159 -4.42 -18.31 -24.11
N VAL A 160 -3.97 -17.94 -25.31
CA VAL A 160 -4.11 -16.60 -25.89
C VAL A 160 -4.94 -16.69 -27.16
N ILE A 161 -6.03 -15.91 -27.19
CA ILE A 161 -6.90 -15.76 -28.36
C ILE A 161 -6.82 -14.31 -28.81
N SER A 162 -6.48 -14.08 -30.08
CA SER A 162 -6.33 -12.76 -30.70
C SER A 162 -7.12 -12.68 -32.00
N TYR A 163 -7.35 -11.49 -32.55
CA TYR A 163 -7.91 -11.39 -33.90
C TYR A 163 -6.83 -11.67 -34.96
N ALA A 164 -7.19 -12.40 -36.02
CA ALA A 164 -6.29 -12.82 -37.11
C ALA A 164 -5.85 -11.63 -37.97
N THR A 165 -6.73 -10.67 -38.21
CA THR A 165 -6.35 -9.38 -38.76
C THR A 165 -6.00 -8.45 -37.60
N PRO A 166 -4.84 -7.76 -37.63
CA PRO A 166 -4.61 -6.64 -36.74
C PRO A 166 -5.64 -5.57 -37.15
N ILE A 167 -6.77 -5.55 -36.44
CA ILE A 167 -7.69 -4.42 -36.48
C ILE A 167 -6.79 -3.24 -36.13
N ALA A 168 -6.54 -2.35 -37.11
CA ALA A 168 -6.00 -1.05 -36.83
C ALA A 168 -6.92 -0.48 -35.77
N CYS A 169 -6.49 -0.53 -34.51
CA CYS A 169 -7.31 -0.23 -33.37
C CYS A 169 -7.49 1.28 -33.36
N ALA A 170 -8.36 1.76 -34.27
CA ALA A 170 -9.27 2.83 -33.97
C ALA A 170 -9.89 2.41 -32.66
N THR A 171 -9.32 2.94 -31.58
CA THR A 171 -9.85 2.82 -30.24
C THR A 171 -11.36 2.91 -30.37
N LEU A 172 -12.08 1.81 -30.12
CA LEU A 172 -13.49 1.86 -29.79
C LEU A 172 -13.56 2.61 -28.46
N ARG A 173 -13.34 3.93 -28.54
CA ARG A 173 -13.88 4.85 -27.58
C ARG A 173 -15.37 4.61 -27.70
N GLN A 174 -15.95 4.13 -26.61
CA GLN A 174 -17.35 4.35 -26.30
C GLN A 174 -17.75 5.71 -26.89
N PRO A 175 -18.81 5.81 -27.73
CA PRO A 175 -19.18 7.07 -28.36
C PRO A 175 -19.18 8.15 -27.30
N GLN A 176 -18.21 9.05 -27.39
CA GLN A 176 -18.09 10.14 -26.45
C GLN A 176 -19.08 11.18 -26.92
N TRP A 177 -20.09 11.43 -26.10
CA TRP A 177 -20.97 12.57 -26.26
C TRP A 177 -20.11 13.81 -26.52
N LYS A 178 -20.30 14.45 -27.67
CA LYS A 178 -19.68 15.74 -27.96
C LYS A 178 -20.41 16.78 -27.14
N PHE A 179 -20.10 16.82 -25.85
CA PHE A 179 -20.72 17.75 -24.91
C PHE A 179 -20.58 19.19 -25.44
N ASP A 180 -19.48 19.49 -26.12
CA ASP A 180 -19.15 20.79 -26.70
C ASP A 180 -20.14 21.24 -27.81
N GLN A 181 -20.85 20.30 -28.45
CA GLN A 181 -21.83 20.57 -29.51
C GLN A 181 -23.29 20.41 -29.03
N ALA A 182 -23.49 19.97 -27.79
CA ALA A 182 -24.82 19.83 -27.22
C ALA A 182 -25.38 21.23 -26.87
N ASP A 183 -26.64 21.45 -27.24
CA ASP A 183 -27.38 22.63 -26.81
C ASP A 183 -27.76 22.47 -25.32
N TRP A 184 -26.83 22.90 -24.47
CA TRP A 184 -26.99 22.87 -23.02
C TRP A 184 -28.13 23.76 -22.52
N GLU A 185 -28.54 24.74 -23.31
CA GLU A 185 -29.59 25.68 -22.94
C GLU A 185 -30.95 25.00 -23.08
N THR A 186 -31.18 24.31 -24.20
CA THR A 186 -32.36 23.45 -24.42
C THR A 186 -32.40 22.28 -23.45
N PHE A 187 -31.26 21.61 -23.19
CA PHE A 187 -31.21 20.52 -22.20
C PHE A 187 -31.54 21.02 -20.78
N ARG A 188 -31.06 22.20 -20.38
CA ARG A 188 -31.32 22.78 -19.06
C ARG A 188 -32.76 23.25 -18.89
N THR A 189 -33.44 23.62 -19.98
CA THR A 189 -34.87 23.97 -19.95
C THR A 189 -35.77 22.74 -19.95
N GLN A 190 -35.34 21.62 -20.55
CA GLN A 190 -36.11 20.38 -20.60
C GLN A 190 -35.86 19.43 -19.42
N ALA A 191 -34.65 19.44 -18.86
CA ALA A 191 -34.30 18.64 -17.71
C ALA A 191 -34.72 19.39 -16.44
N ASP A 192 -35.69 18.83 -15.70
CA ASP A 192 -36.24 19.36 -14.46
C ASP A 192 -35.23 19.21 -13.29
N ILE A 193 -34.00 19.69 -13.50
CA ILE A 193 -32.88 19.58 -12.59
C ILE A 193 -32.95 20.77 -11.64
N THR A 194 -33.57 20.59 -10.48
CA THR A 194 -33.45 21.54 -9.38
C THR A 194 -32.03 21.47 -8.80
N GLU A 195 -31.55 22.54 -8.16
CA GLU A 195 -30.22 22.61 -7.51
C GLU A 195 -29.96 21.46 -6.51
N ASP A 196 -31.03 20.80 -6.09
CA ASP A 196 -31.08 19.73 -5.08
C ASP A 196 -30.79 18.33 -5.68
N MET A 197 -30.86 18.19 -7.00
CA MET A 197 -30.69 16.91 -7.71
C MET A 197 -29.22 16.56 -8.03
N THR A 198 -28.28 17.46 -7.78
CA THR A 198 -26.85 17.11 -7.90
C THR A 198 -26.33 16.54 -6.57
N PRO A 199 -25.77 15.31 -6.54
CA PRO A 199 -25.09 14.83 -5.34
C PRO A 199 -23.87 15.71 -5.10
N ARG A 200 -23.99 16.70 -4.22
CA ARG A 200 -22.82 17.31 -3.58
C ARG A 200 -22.12 16.13 -2.85
N PHE A 201 -20.81 15.89 -2.91
CA PHE A 201 -19.73 16.78 -2.52
C PHE A 201 -18.34 16.23 -2.96
N PRO A 202 -17.50 17.01 -3.64
CA PRO A 202 -16.06 16.82 -3.62
C PRO A 202 -15.51 17.19 -2.23
N LYS A 203 -14.28 16.75 -1.94
CA LYS A 203 -13.57 16.98 -0.66
C LYS A 203 -13.78 18.43 -0.17
N PRO A 204 -14.03 18.70 1.12
CA PRO A 204 -14.42 20.05 1.60
C PRO A 204 -13.42 21.18 1.31
N TRP A 205 -12.16 20.82 1.06
CA TRP A 205 -11.07 21.73 0.70
C TRP A 205 -10.88 21.89 -0.81
N TRP A 206 -11.67 21.19 -1.64
CA TRP A 206 -11.57 21.22 -3.09
C TRP A 206 -12.39 22.39 -3.65
N ASN A 207 -11.73 23.27 -4.39
CA ASN A 207 -12.36 24.43 -5.03
C ASN A 207 -11.83 24.60 -6.45
N GLU A 208 -12.33 25.63 -7.15
CA GLU A 208 -11.94 25.95 -8.53
C GLU A 208 -10.42 26.09 -8.70
N GLU A 209 -9.73 26.72 -7.75
CA GLU A 209 -8.27 26.86 -7.79
C GLU A 209 -7.54 25.51 -7.72
N CYS A 210 -8.05 24.54 -6.93
CA CYS A 210 -7.53 23.16 -6.91
C CYS A 210 -7.75 22.46 -8.25
N GLN A 211 -8.93 22.66 -8.85
CA GLN A 211 -9.29 22.08 -10.13
C GLN A 211 -8.42 22.62 -11.27
N MET A 212 -8.23 23.94 -11.33
CA MET A 212 -7.35 24.60 -12.32
C MET A 212 -5.91 24.13 -12.17
N ALA A 213 -5.37 24.12 -10.94
CA ALA A 213 -4.00 23.67 -10.71
C ALA A 213 -3.78 22.20 -11.10
N LYS A 214 -4.79 21.35 -10.89
CA LYS A 214 -4.76 19.95 -11.33
C LYS A 214 -4.85 19.81 -12.85
N LYS A 215 -5.68 20.63 -13.51
CA LYS A 215 -5.79 20.70 -14.97
C LYS A 215 -4.46 21.09 -15.60
N ASP A 216 -3.79 22.12 -15.07
CA ASP A 216 -2.49 22.59 -15.57
C ASP A 216 -1.37 21.58 -15.33
N GLN A 217 -1.36 20.91 -14.17
CA GLN A 217 -0.46 19.79 -13.92
C GLN A 217 -0.63 18.69 -14.98
N ASN A 218 -1.87 18.28 -15.27
CA ASN A 218 -2.15 17.23 -16.24
C ASN A 218 -1.79 17.66 -17.67
N LYS A 219 -2.01 18.93 -18.04
CA LYS A 219 -1.56 19.50 -19.33
C LYS A 219 -0.04 19.42 -19.46
N ALA A 220 0.70 19.86 -18.45
CA ALA A 220 2.16 19.82 -18.45
C ALA A 220 2.71 18.38 -18.48
N TRP A 221 2.08 17.46 -17.75
CA TRP A 221 2.40 16.03 -17.80
C TRP A 221 2.19 15.44 -19.20
N ASN A 222 1.04 15.72 -19.82
CA ASN A 222 0.73 15.21 -21.15
C ASN A 222 1.71 15.75 -22.20
N ARG A 223 2.17 17.00 -22.07
CA ARG A 223 3.19 17.60 -22.93
C ARG A 223 4.55 16.90 -22.76
N PHE A 224 5.01 16.71 -21.52
CA PHE A 224 6.25 15.98 -21.22
C PHE A 224 6.19 14.53 -21.69
N ARG A 225 5.06 13.83 -21.47
CA ARG A 225 4.89 12.43 -21.88
C ARG A 225 4.97 12.25 -23.40
N ARG A 226 4.47 13.22 -24.17
CA ARG A 226 4.54 13.21 -25.64
C ARG A 226 5.90 13.67 -26.16
N TYR A 227 6.53 14.62 -25.47
CA TYR A 227 7.79 15.25 -25.87
C TYR A 227 8.73 15.35 -24.65
N PRO A 228 9.54 14.31 -24.37
CA PRO A 228 10.33 14.17 -23.15
C PRO A 228 11.63 15.01 -23.18
N THR A 229 11.49 16.32 -23.30
CA THR A 229 12.60 17.29 -23.27
C THR A 229 12.85 17.82 -21.85
N PRO A 230 14.07 18.28 -21.51
CA PRO A 230 14.37 18.90 -20.22
C PRO A 230 13.43 20.06 -19.85
N ASP A 231 13.08 20.93 -20.79
CA ASP A 231 12.18 22.07 -20.54
C ASP A 231 10.75 21.64 -20.18
N ASN A 232 10.21 20.65 -20.89
CA ASN A 232 8.89 20.08 -20.57
C ASN A 232 8.90 19.36 -19.19
N MET A 233 10.03 18.74 -18.81
CA MET A 233 10.19 18.15 -17.48
C MET A 233 10.20 19.22 -16.39
N ILE A 234 10.92 20.34 -16.61
CA ILE A 234 10.94 21.50 -15.71
C ILE A 234 9.53 22.11 -15.58
N ALA A 235 8.82 22.28 -16.70
CA ALA A 235 7.46 22.82 -16.72
C ALA A 235 6.47 21.92 -15.96
N PHE A 236 6.54 20.59 -16.13
CA PHE A 236 5.75 19.63 -15.37
C PHE A 236 6.08 19.69 -13.86
N ASN A 237 7.36 19.75 -13.50
CA ASN A 237 7.79 19.84 -12.10
C ASN A 237 7.29 21.14 -11.44
N LYS A 238 7.35 22.28 -12.13
CA LYS A 238 6.77 23.56 -11.68
C LYS A 238 5.25 23.46 -11.47
N ALA A 239 4.51 22.91 -12.43
CA ALA A 239 3.07 22.73 -12.34
C ALA A 239 2.66 21.75 -11.20
N ARG A 240 3.43 20.67 -11.02
CA ARG A 240 3.27 19.71 -9.92
C ARG A 240 3.53 20.34 -8.55
N ALA A 241 4.56 21.17 -8.42
CA ALA A 241 4.86 21.90 -7.19
C ALA A 241 3.74 22.90 -6.84
N ARG A 242 3.26 23.68 -7.83
CA ARG A 242 2.15 24.62 -7.67
C ARG A 242 0.86 23.92 -7.20
N ALA A 243 0.46 22.84 -7.86
CA ALA A 243 -0.72 22.06 -7.46
C ALA A 243 -0.59 21.49 -6.03
N ARG A 244 0.60 21.02 -5.65
CA ARG A 244 0.87 20.55 -4.29
C ARG A 244 0.74 21.68 -3.25
N LYS A 245 1.27 22.86 -3.53
CA LYS A 245 1.17 24.04 -2.65
C LYS A 245 -0.29 24.43 -2.42
N ILE A 246 -1.06 24.58 -3.50
CA ILE A 246 -2.49 24.95 -3.45
C ILE A 246 -3.29 23.91 -2.66
N HIS A 247 -3.11 22.62 -2.93
CA HIS A 247 -3.81 21.57 -2.17
C HIS A 247 -3.46 21.58 -0.67
N ARG A 248 -2.19 21.82 -0.30
CA ARG A 248 -1.78 21.89 1.11
C ARG A 248 -2.39 23.10 1.80
N GLN A 249 -2.34 24.26 1.14
CA GLN A 249 -2.92 25.50 1.64
C GLN A 249 -4.43 25.36 1.86
N ARG A 250 -5.16 24.86 0.86
CA ARG A 250 -6.62 24.69 0.98
C ARG A 250 -7.06 23.68 2.02
N LYS A 251 -6.32 22.57 2.17
CA LYS A 251 -6.55 21.63 3.27
C LYS A 251 -6.37 22.30 4.63
N ARG A 252 -5.32 23.10 4.80
CA ARG A 252 -5.04 23.83 6.04
C ARG A 252 -6.12 24.86 6.35
N GLU A 253 -6.49 25.69 5.38
CA GLU A 253 -7.54 26.70 5.53
C GLU A 253 -8.90 26.06 5.87
N SER A 254 -9.26 24.98 5.18
CA SER A 254 -10.48 24.22 5.48
C SER A 254 -10.47 23.59 6.88
N TRP A 255 -9.30 23.14 7.35
CA TRP A 255 -9.16 22.57 8.69
C TRP A 255 -9.24 23.64 9.78
N ILE A 256 -8.54 24.76 9.60
CA ILE A 256 -8.61 25.90 10.53
C ILE A 256 -10.06 26.38 10.66
N LYS A 257 -10.73 26.61 9.53
CA LYS A 257 -12.16 27.01 9.53
C LYS A 257 -13.05 26.01 10.26
N TYR A 258 -12.76 24.71 10.16
CA TYR A 258 -13.55 23.69 10.86
C TYR A 258 -13.28 23.68 12.36
N VAL A 259 -12.00 23.64 12.77
CA VAL A 259 -11.62 23.60 14.19
C VAL A 259 -12.12 24.85 14.93
N SER A 260 -12.10 26.01 14.27
CA SER A 260 -12.64 27.26 14.84
C SER A 260 -14.15 27.23 15.09
N ASN A 261 -14.89 26.28 14.54
CA ASN A 261 -16.34 26.13 14.74
C ASN A 261 -16.69 25.00 15.73
N ILE A 262 -15.70 24.28 16.29
CA ILE A 262 -15.96 23.21 17.26
C ILE A 262 -16.24 23.85 18.63
N THR A 263 -17.35 23.47 19.23
CA THR A 263 -17.78 23.86 20.58
C THR A 263 -17.90 22.65 21.50
N CYS A 264 -18.08 22.86 22.81
CA CYS A 264 -18.34 21.79 23.78
C CYS A 264 -19.61 20.97 23.50
N SER A 265 -20.53 21.50 22.67
CA SER A 265 -21.75 20.81 22.25
C SER A 265 -21.58 19.96 20.97
N THR A 266 -20.40 19.97 20.34
CA THR A 266 -20.15 19.18 19.12
C THR A 266 -19.97 17.70 19.44
N SER A 267 -20.77 16.82 18.84
CA SER A 267 -20.70 15.39 19.14
C SER A 267 -19.46 14.72 18.55
N SER A 268 -18.96 13.67 19.20
CA SER A 268 -17.84 12.86 18.70
C SER A 268 -18.13 12.26 17.31
N LYS A 269 -19.40 11.91 17.03
CA LYS A 269 -19.88 11.40 15.74
C LYS A 269 -19.68 12.43 14.62
N GLU A 270 -19.98 13.69 14.86
CA GLU A 270 -19.81 14.76 13.87
C GLU A 270 -18.33 15.02 13.57
N VAL A 271 -17.49 15.01 14.61
CA VAL A 271 -16.03 15.13 14.47
C VAL A 271 -15.47 13.99 13.61
N TRP A 272 -15.82 12.75 13.91
CA TRP A 272 -15.38 11.58 13.15
C TRP A 272 -15.92 11.56 11.71
N ASN A 273 -17.16 12.03 11.49
CA ASN A 273 -17.71 12.19 10.14
C ASN A 273 -16.91 13.19 9.31
N LYS A 274 -16.49 14.31 9.91
CA LYS A 274 -15.67 15.31 9.20
C LYS A 274 -14.27 14.78 8.88
N ILE A 275 -13.63 14.06 9.80
CA ILE A 275 -12.31 13.42 9.58
C ILE A 275 -12.38 12.41 8.44
N ARG A 276 -13.44 11.60 8.38
CA ARG A 276 -13.67 10.67 7.26
C ARG A 276 -13.86 11.38 5.91
N LYS A 277 -14.59 12.49 5.89
CA LYS A 277 -14.75 13.34 4.69
C LYS A 277 -13.43 13.96 4.24
N LEU A 278 -12.58 14.42 5.17
CA LEU A 278 -11.26 14.99 4.87
C LEU A 278 -10.26 13.95 4.33
N SER A 279 -10.30 12.73 4.88
CA SER A 279 -9.45 11.62 4.45
C SER A 279 -9.94 10.92 3.17
N GLY A 280 -11.13 11.27 2.67
CA GLY A 280 -11.71 10.67 1.47
C GLY A 280 -12.21 9.24 1.68
N LYS A 281 -12.42 8.81 2.92
CA LYS A 281 -12.91 7.47 3.31
C LYS A 281 -14.42 7.44 3.55
N TYR A 282 -15.14 8.43 3.03
CA TYR A 282 -16.58 8.56 3.21
C TYR A 282 -17.32 7.85 2.07
N SER A 283 -18.28 6.99 2.43
CA SER A 283 -19.27 6.42 1.52
C SER A 283 -20.58 7.17 1.72
N ALA A 284 -21.20 7.63 0.63
CA ALA A 284 -22.55 8.20 0.70
C ALA A 284 -23.56 7.10 1.07
N SER A 285 -24.64 7.50 1.74
CA SER A 285 -25.81 6.63 1.90
C SER A 285 -26.48 6.47 0.53
N PRO A 286 -26.79 5.26 0.07
CA PRO A 286 -27.21 5.00 -1.31
C PRO A 286 -28.64 5.42 -1.64
N VAL A 287 -29.50 5.67 -0.64
CA VAL A 287 -30.91 6.02 -0.86
C VAL A 287 -31.13 7.50 -0.57
N SER A 288 -31.29 8.29 -1.63
CA SER A 288 -31.62 9.72 -1.56
C SER A 288 -33.09 10.01 -1.84
N MET A 289 -33.85 9.03 -2.34
CA MET A 289 -35.25 9.18 -2.72
C MET A 289 -35.95 7.81 -2.81
N LEU A 290 -37.20 7.73 -2.33
CA LEU A 290 -38.11 6.60 -2.51
C LEU A 290 -39.40 7.08 -3.19
N VAL A 291 -40.02 6.23 -4.00
CA VAL A 291 -41.35 6.50 -4.56
C VAL A 291 -42.33 5.56 -3.88
N SER A 292 -43.29 6.13 -3.14
CA SER A 292 -44.36 5.39 -2.46
C SER A 292 -45.71 5.89 -2.97
N ASN A 293 -46.52 4.98 -3.53
CA ASN A 293 -47.84 5.29 -4.10
C ASN A 293 -47.86 6.47 -5.09
N GLY A 294 -46.79 6.64 -5.89
CA GLY A 294 -46.65 7.73 -6.87
C GLY A 294 -46.14 9.06 -6.31
N VAL A 295 -45.86 9.15 -5.00
CA VAL A 295 -45.30 10.35 -4.35
C VAL A 295 -43.80 10.13 -4.08
N SER A 296 -42.97 11.12 -4.43
CA SER A 296 -41.54 11.11 -4.17
C SER A 296 -41.25 11.56 -2.73
N VAL A 297 -40.59 10.69 -1.96
CA VAL A 297 -40.16 10.93 -0.59
C VAL A 297 -38.65 11.11 -0.59
N ASN A 298 -38.18 12.29 -0.15
CA ASN A 298 -36.78 12.73 -0.27
C ASN A 298 -36.11 13.10 1.06
N THR A 299 -36.85 13.12 2.17
CA THR A 299 -36.28 13.38 3.50
C THR A 299 -35.89 12.08 4.19
N ILE A 300 -34.79 12.08 4.93
CA ILE A 300 -34.29 10.87 5.63
C ILE A 300 -35.32 10.31 6.63
N PRO A 301 -36.01 11.12 7.47
CA PRO A 301 -37.04 10.62 8.38
C PRO A 301 -38.21 9.98 7.65
N ASP A 302 -38.69 10.59 6.57
CA ASP A 302 -39.87 10.09 5.85
C ASP A 302 -39.53 8.84 5.03
N ILE A 303 -38.32 8.76 4.47
CA ILE A 303 -37.78 7.53 3.86
C ILE A 303 -37.75 6.39 4.88
N ALA A 304 -37.28 6.66 6.11
CA ALA A 304 -37.21 5.65 7.17
C ALA A 304 -38.60 5.18 7.62
N ASN A 305 -39.55 6.11 7.81
CA ASN A 305 -40.92 5.79 8.19
C ASN A 305 -41.64 5.01 7.10
N THR A 306 -41.49 5.41 5.82
CA THR A 306 -42.09 4.70 4.68
C THR A 306 -41.58 3.25 4.59
N LEU A 307 -40.28 3.04 4.80
CA LEU A 307 -39.71 1.69 4.87
C LEU A 307 -40.29 0.90 6.05
N ALA A 308 -40.35 1.51 7.24
CA ALA A 308 -40.89 0.87 8.44
C ALA A 308 -42.36 0.45 8.26
N GLU A 309 -43.21 1.30 7.70
CA GLU A 309 -44.61 0.99 7.38
C GLU A 309 -44.72 -0.17 6.37
N THR A 310 -43.88 -0.16 5.34
CA THR A 310 -43.85 -1.23 4.33
C THR A 310 -43.45 -2.57 4.95
N PHE A 311 -42.44 -2.57 5.82
CA PHE A 311 -42.05 -3.78 6.55
C PHE A 311 -43.14 -4.24 7.52
N ALA A 312 -43.74 -3.32 8.30
CA ALA A 312 -44.83 -3.65 9.22
C ALA A 312 -46.03 -4.25 8.47
N LYS A 313 -46.40 -3.69 7.31
CA LYS A 313 -47.45 -4.23 6.46
C LYS A 313 -47.10 -5.61 5.91
N THR A 314 -45.87 -5.81 5.42
CA THR A 314 -45.41 -7.09 4.84
C THR A 314 -45.30 -8.18 5.91
N SER A 315 -44.86 -7.82 7.11
CA SER A 315 -44.71 -8.71 8.27
C SER A 315 -45.96 -8.79 9.14
N SER A 316 -47.09 -8.21 8.71
CA SER A 316 -48.35 -8.32 9.44
C SER A 316 -48.81 -9.78 9.52
N CYS A 317 -49.39 -10.15 10.67
CA CYS A 317 -50.03 -11.46 10.86
C CYS A 317 -51.16 -11.71 9.84
N ASP A 318 -51.74 -10.65 9.29
CA ASP A 318 -52.82 -10.71 8.29
C ASP A 318 -52.36 -11.32 6.97
N ASN A 319 -51.06 -11.30 6.67
CA ASN A 319 -50.50 -11.89 5.46
C ASN A 319 -50.22 -13.40 5.59
N TYR A 320 -50.38 -14.00 6.78
CA TYR A 320 -50.23 -15.44 6.96
C TYR A 320 -51.47 -16.21 6.47
N THR A 321 -51.28 -17.47 6.11
CA THR A 321 -52.40 -18.32 5.69
C THR A 321 -53.42 -18.50 6.82
N PRO A 322 -54.72 -18.64 6.51
CA PRO A 322 -55.76 -18.82 7.53
C PRO A 322 -55.49 -20.00 8.48
N ALA A 323 -54.89 -21.08 7.95
CA ALA A 323 -54.47 -22.24 8.73
C ALA A 323 -53.39 -21.89 9.76
N PHE A 324 -52.38 -21.11 9.38
CA PHE A 324 -51.33 -20.69 10.29
C PHE A 324 -51.82 -19.66 11.32
N GLN A 325 -52.72 -18.74 10.92
CA GLN A 325 -53.34 -17.80 11.85
C GLN A 325 -54.18 -18.51 12.93
N ALA A 326 -54.85 -19.61 12.58
CA ALA A 326 -55.57 -20.44 13.54
C ALA A 326 -54.61 -21.15 14.50
N LEU A 327 -53.50 -21.70 13.99
CA LEU A 327 -52.45 -22.31 14.79
C LEU A 327 -51.82 -21.30 15.75
N LYS A 328 -51.40 -20.12 15.27
CA LYS A 328 -50.85 -19.03 16.08
C LYS A 328 -51.81 -18.62 17.20
N ARG A 329 -53.09 -18.39 16.90
CA ARG A 329 -54.10 -18.05 17.91
C ARG A 329 -54.32 -19.14 18.95
N ARG A 330 -54.11 -20.41 18.60
CA ARG A 330 -54.18 -21.53 19.53
C ARG A 330 -52.95 -21.57 20.44
N GLU A 331 -51.75 -21.47 19.87
CA GLU A 331 -50.50 -21.51 20.63
C GLU A 331 -50.34 -20.28 21.54
N GLU A 332 -50.74 -19.08 21.09
CA GLU A 332 -50.69 -17.85 21.91
C GLU A 332 -51.66 -17.84 23.09
N ARG A 333 -52.66 -18.74 23.11
CA ARG A 333 -53.53 -18.96 24.28
C ARG A 333 -52.87 -19.82 25.36
N VAL A 334 -51.81 -20.54 25.02
CA VAL A 334 -51.04 -21.33 25.99
C VAL A 334 -50.24 -20.34 26.82
N LYS A 335 -50.62 -20.17 28.09
CA LYS A 335 -49.85 -19.35 29.03
C LYS A 335 -48.48 -20.02 29.24
N LEU A 336 -47.42 -19.30 28.90
CA LEU A 336 -46.06 -19.73 29.20
C LEU A 336 -45.90 -19.86 30.71
N ASN A 337 -45.50 -21.04 31.16
CA ASN A 337 -45.14 -21.27 32.54
C ASN A 337 -43.69 -20.85 32.76
N PHE A 338 -43.48 -19.79 33.53
CA PHE A 338 -42.15 -19.29 33.88
C PHE A 338 -41.62 -19.88 35.20
N SER A 339 -42.30 -20.87 35.80
CA SER A 339 -41.74 -21.60 36.95
C SER A 339 -40.61 -22.51 36.46
N SER A 340 -39.38 -22.18 36.85
CA SER A 340 -38.18 -22.95 36.53
C SER A 340 -37.68 -23.65 37.79
N SER A 341 -37.22 -24.90 37.65
CA SER A 341 -36.51 -25.61 38.72
C SER A 341 -35.00 -25.32 38.73
N ASN A 342 -34.51 -24.50 37.79
CA ASN A 342 -33.10 -24.28 37.46
C ASN A 342 -32.34 -25.55 37.04
N GLU A 343 -33.03 -26.66 36.77
CA GLU A 343 -32.44 -27.94 36.33
C GLU A 343 -32.48 -28.10 34.80
N GLU A 344 -32.97 -27.09 34.08
CA GLU A 344 -33.04 -27.11 32.64
C GLU A 344 -31.64 -27.14 32.03
N GLY A 345 -31.46 -27.85 30.91
CA GLY A 345 -30.14 -28.06 30.32
C GLY A 345 -29.36 -26.79 29.96
N TYR A 346 -30.04 -25.64 29.75
CA TYR A 346 -29.38 -24.35 29.51
C TYR A 346 -28.79 -23.71 30.77
N ASN A 347 -29.16 -24.19 31.97
CA ASN A 347 -28.60 -23.79 33.26
C ASN A 347 -27.42 -24.67 33.69
N SER A 348 -27.01 -25.64 32.85
CA SER A 348 -25.83 -26.45 33.12
C SER A 348 -24.53 -25.61 33.11
N PRO A 349 -23.49 -26.02 33.86
CA PRO A 349 -22.21 -25.30 33.86
C PRO A 349 -21.59 -25.22 32.47
N LEU A 350 -21.12 -24.03 32.09
CA LEU A 350 -20.47 -23.79 30.81
C LEU A 350 -19.26 -24.72 30.61
N THR A 351 -19.23 -25.41 29.48
CA THR A 351 -18.09 -26.24 29.10
C THR A 351 -16.98 -25.41 28.48
N LEU A 352 -15.75 -25.91 28.57
CA LEU A 352 -14.59 -25.26 27.96
C LEU A 352 -14.71 -25.15 26.43
N LEU A 353 -15.44 -26.08 25.79
CA LEU A 353 -15.68 -26.07 24.35
C LEU A 353 -16.64 -24.95 23.94
N GLU A 354 -17.72 -24.75 24.70
CA GLU A 354 -18.68 -23.66 24.48
C GLU A 354 -18.03 -22.30 24.68
N LEU A 355 -17.19 -22.16 25.73
CA LEU A 355 -16.42 -20.94 25.97
C LEU A 355 -15.48 -20.63 24.78
N ARG A 356 -14.78 -21.64 24.27
CA ARG A 356 -13.89 -21.49 23.09
C ARG A 356 -14.68 -21.09 21.84
N ALA A 357 -15.81 -21.75 21.58
CA ALA A 357 -16.65 -21.45 20.43
C ALA A 357 -17.30 -20.06 20.51
N ALA A 358 -17.65 -19.60 21.71
CA ALA A 358 -18.14 -18.25 21.96
C ALA A 358 -17.04 -17.21 21.70
N LEU A 359 -15.86 -17.36 22.30
CA LEU A 359 -14.72 -16.46 22.10
C LEU A 359 -14.29 -16.36 20.62
N HIS A 360 -14.40 -17.45 19.86
CA HIS A 360 -14.08 -17.44 18.43
C HIS A 360 -15.11 -16.67 17.59
N ARG A 361 -16.36 -16.57 18.04
CA ARG A 361 -17.45 -15.85 17.36
C ARG A 361 -17.61 -14.40 17.82
N SER A 362 -17.04 -14.03 18.97
CA SER A 362 -17.08 -12.66 19.50
C SER A 362 -16.27 -11.66 18.67
N GLY A 363 -16.85 -10.50 18.37
CA GLY A 363 -16.18 -9.37 17.73
C GLY A 363 -15.46 -8.45 18.72
N ASN A 364 -14.60 -7.55 18.22
CA ASN A 364 -13.93 -6.54 19.04
C ASN A 364 -14.92 -5.42 19.41
N THR A 365 -15.66 -5.63 20.50
CA THR A 365 -16.61 -4.69 21.07
C THR A 365 -16.09 -4.13 22.40
N ALA A 366 -16.75 -3.10 22.93
CA ALA A 366 -16.34 -2.45 24.17
C ALA A 366 -16.18 -3.46 25.32
N ALA A 367 -15.23 -3.19 26.22
CA ALA A 367 -14.98 -4.03 27.38
C ALA A 367 -16.24 -4.14 28.25
N GLY A 368 -16.39 -5.30 28.91
CA GLY A 368 -17.47 -5.52 29.86
C GLY A 368 -17.34 -4.64 31.12
N PRO A 369 -18.27 -4.78 32.07
CA PRO A 369 -18.23 -4.06 33.36
C PRO A 369 -16.97 -4.34 34.18
N ASP A 370 -16.31 -5.47 33.91
CA ASP A 370 -15.01 -5.87 34.47
C ASP A 370 -13.82 -5.11 33.86
N GLY A 371 -14.04 -4.28 32.84
CA GLY A 371 -13.00 -3.53 32.13
C GLY A 371 -12.10 -4.40 31.26
N LEU A 372 -12.38 -5.70 31.13
CA LEU A 372 -11.58 -6.64 30.35
C LEU A 372 -12.14 -6.76 28.93
N HIS A 373 -11.30 -6.45 27.95
CA HIS A 373 -11.66 -6.60 26.55
C HIS A 373 -11.47 -8.06 26.11
N TYR A 374 -12.39 -8.60 25.30
CA TYR A 374 -12.35 -9.97 24.76
C TYR A 374 -11.04 -10.38 24.08
N ILE A 375 -10.21 -9.39 23.73
CA ILE A 375 -8.92 -9.60 23.08
C ILE A 375 -7.93 -10.25 24.04
N ILE A 376 -7.99 -9.92 25.34
CA ILE A 376 -7.07 -10.42 26.38
C ILE A 376 -7.21 -11.93 26.52
N HIS A 377 -8.45 -12.44 26.56
CA HIS A 377 -8.73 -13.87 26.65
C HIS A 377 -8.42 -14.64 25.36
N ARG A 378 -8.58 -14.01 24.19
CA ARG A 378 -8.13 -14.59 22.91
C ARG A 378 -6.60 -14.73 22.87
N SER A 379 -5.87 -13.71 23.32
CA SER A 379 -4.40 -13.68 23.27
C SER A 379 -3.73 -14.60 24.29
N SER A 380 -4.38 -14.93 25.41
CA SER A 380 -3.80 -15.81 26.44
C SER A 380 -3.68 -17.27 25.99
N LEU A 381 -4.40 -17.69 24.95
CA LEU A 381 -4.42 -19.09 24.46
C LEU A 381 -3.62 -19.29 23.16
N THR A 382 -3.15 -18.21 22.53
CA THR A 382 -2.26 -18.22 21.36
C THR A 382 -1.01 -17.38 21.65
N TYR A 383 -0.32 -17.68 22.74
CA TYR A 383 0.89 -16.94 23.11
C TYR A 383 2.04 -17.33 22.16
N SER A 384 2.07 -16.71 20.98
CA SER A 384 3.34 -16.56 20.27
C SER A 384 4.20 -15.66 21.16
N GLN A 385 5.32 -16.19 21.65
CA GLN A 385 6.21 -15.43 22.52
C GLN A 385 6.48 -14.05 21.88
N PRO A 386 6.60 -12.98 22.69
CA PRO A 386 6.93 -11.66 22.19
C PRO A 386 8.11 -11.74 21.22
N PHE A 387 8.08 -10.95 20.16
CA PHE A 387 9.04 -11.06 19.05
C PHE A 387 10.49 -11.20 19.53
N HIS A 388 10.90 -10.42 20.54
CA HIS A 388 12.24 -10.45 21.12
C HIS A 388 12.66 -11.81 21.73
N PHE A 389 11.73 -12.59 22.28
CA PHE A 389 12.02 -13.95 22.75
C PHE A 389 12.15 -14.91 21.57
N ARG A 390 11.29 -14.79 20.56
CA ARG A 390 11.34 -15.62 19.35
C ARG A 390 12.60 -15.43 18.51
N ILE A 391 13.19 -14.24 18.55
CA ILE A 391 14.44 -13.95 17.82
C ILE A 391 15.68 -14.09 18.71
N ARG A 392 15.55 -14.46 19.98
CA ARG A 392 16.68 -14.52 20.91
C ARG A 392 17.75 -15.51 20.45
N ASP A 393 17.33 -16.69 20.02
CA ASP A 393 18.25 -17.73 19.53
C ASP A 393 18.95 -17.24 18.26
N LEU A 394 18.20 -16.66 17.32
CA LEU A 394 18.76 -16.05 16.11
C LEU A 394 19.77 -14.93 16.42
N ILE A 395 19.51 -14.10 17.43
CA ILE A 395 20.43 -13.05 17.87
C ILE A 395 21.73 -13.65 18.40
N ASN A 396 21.63 -14.71 19.20
CA ASN A 396 22.77 -15.41 19.77
C ASN A 396 23.58 -16.13 18.67
N ASP A 397 22.89 -16.84 17.76
CA ASP A 397 23.49 -17.57 16.65
C ASP A 397 24.24 -16.65 15.68
N LEU A 398 23.66 -15.48 15.41
CA LEU A 398 24.28 -14.45 14.56
C LEU A 398 25.31 -13.59 15.31
N ASN A 399 25.49 -13.82 16.62
CA ASN A 399 26.35 -13.05 17.52
C ASN A 399 26.12 -11.53 17.42
N LEU A 400 24.85 -11.11 17.38
CA LEU A 400 24.48 -9.70 17.23
C LEU A 400 24.59 -8.98 18.57
N ASN A 401 25.48 -7.99 18.65
CA ASN A 401 25.65 -7.18 19.86
C ASN A 401 24.53 -6.13 20.01
N ILE A 402 23.42 -6.51 20.64
CA ILE A 402 22.25 -5.65 20.88
C ILE A 402 22.45 -4.71 22.08
N GLY A 403 23.38 -5.02 22.99
CA GLY A 403 23.67 -4.19 24.17
C GLY A 403 24.12 -2.77 23.86
N ARG A 404 24.47 -2.49 22.59
CA ARG A 404 24.90 -1.17 22.10
C ARG A 404 23.75 -0.28 21.62
N ILE A 405 22.50 -0.77 21.59
CA ILE A 405 21.36 0.04 21.14
C ILE A 405 20.99 1.06 22.21
N ALA A 406 21.01 2.34 21.83
CA ALA A 406 20.52 3.40 22.67
C ALA A 406 19.04 3.21 23.02
N LEU A 407 18.73 3.29 24.32
CA LEU A 407 17.36 3.27 24.80
C LEU A 407 16.57 4.44 24.20
N CYS A 408 15.32 4.17 23.82
CA CYS A 408 14.42 5.20 23.35
C CYS A 408 14.13 6.17 24.50
N LYS A 409 14.72 7.38 24.45
CA LYS A 409 14.46 8.44 25.42
C LYS A 409 13.34 9.32 24.90
N ILE A 410 12.32 9.56 25.73
CA ILE A 410 11.34 10.62 25.49
C ILE A 410 11.99 11.92 25.94
N SER A 411 11.89 12.98 25.12
CA SER A 411 12.43 14.29 25.51
C SER A 411 11.72 14.81 26.75
N GLU A 412 12.48 15.15 27.79
CA GLU A 412 11.96 15.81 28.99
C GLU A 412 11.62 17.28 28.75
N VAL A 413 12.11 17.86 27.65
CA VAL A 413 11.79 19.23 27.26
C VAL A 413 10.41 19.20 26.60
N PRO A 414 9.40 19.85 27.19
CA PRO A 414 8.09 19.85 26.58
C PRO A 414 8.12 20.62 25.25
N PRO A 415 7.33 20.24 24.24
CA PRO A 415 7.39 20.83 22.90
C PRO A 415 7.28 22.36 22.85
N TRP A 416 6.56 22.98 23.80
CA TRP A 416 6.41 24.44 23.89
C TRP A 416 7.58 25.18 24.54
N LYS A 417 8.53 24.46 25.17
CA LYS A 417 9.80 25.02 25.67
C LYS A 417 10.97 24.78 24.71
N VAL A 418 10.75 24.09 23.59
CA VAL A 418 11.79 23.83 22.60
C VAL A 418 12.25 25.14 21.98
N ILE A 419 13.53 25.43 22.11
CA ILE A 419 14.17 26.57 21.46
C ILE A 419 14.48 26.15 20.02
N TYR A 420 13.92 26.86 19.05
CA TYR A 420 14.23 26.62 17.63
C TYR A 420 15.63 27.16 17.32
N PRO A 421 16.58 26.29 16.93
CA PRO A 421 17.94 26.72 16.63
C PRO A 421 17.94 27.64 15.41
N LYS A 422 18.79 28.67 15.43
CA LYS A 422 19.01 29.54 14.28
C LYS A 422 19.96 28.79 13.32
N VAL A 423 19.45 28.39 12.16
CA VAL A 423 20.22 27.67 11.15
C VAL A 423 20.27 28.49 9.86
N ASP A 424 21.48 28.76 9.38
CA ASP A 424 21.76 29.45 8.13
C ASP A 424 22.07 28.44 7.01
N PHE A 425 21.30 28.54 5.93
CA PHE A 425 21.41 27.71 4.73
C PHE A 425 21.79 28.53 3.49
N THR A 426 22.20 29.80 3.64
CA THR A 426 22.50 30.72 2.52
C THR A 426 23.50 30.13 1.52
N LEU A 427 24.60 29.54 2.01
CA LEU A 427 25.61 28.90 1.15
C LEU A 427 25.08 27.64 0.45
N SER A 428 24.04 26.99 0.98
CA SER A 428 23.46 25.78 0.36
C SER A 428 22.60 26.06 -0.88
N CYS A 429 22.28 27.33 -1.15
CA CYS A 429 21.55 27.73 -2.35
C CYS A 429 22.38 27.62 -3.63
N TYR A 430 23.71 27.54 -3.52
CA TYR A 430 24.63 27.40 -4.64
C TYR A 430 24.87 25.92 -4.97
N SER A 431 24.98 25.59 -6.25
CA SER A 431 25.25 24.22 -6.68
C SER A 431 26.72 23.86 -6.44
N LYS A 432 27.01 22.87 -5.59
CA LYS A 432 28.38 22.36 -5.39
C LYS A 432 29.05 21.89 -6.69
N ALA A 433 28.28 21.38 -7.65
CA ALA A 433 28.82 20.87 -8.92
C ALA A 433 29.29 21.97 -9.88
N CYS A 434 28.77 23.20 -9.74
CA CYS A 434 29.00 24.27 -10.72
C CYS A 434 29.60 25.54 -10.10
N THR A 435 29.73 25.60 -8.77
CA THR A 435 30.24 26.77 -8.06
C THR A 435 31.72 26.54 -7.74
N PRO A 436 32.65 27.38 -8.25
CA PRO A 436 34.07 27.25 -7.96
C PRO A 436 34.37 27.36 -6.47
N GLU A 437 35.38 26.63 -5.99
CA GLU A 437 35.82 26.68 -4.58
C GLU A 437 36.18 28.10 -4.12
N SER A 438 36.81 28.89 -5.00
CA SER A 438 37.15 30.29 -4.72
C SER A 438 35.91 31.14 -4.41
N THR A 439 34.79 30.88 -5.09
CA THR A 439 33.51 31.56 -4.81
C THR A 439 32.98 31.20 -3.44
N TYR A 440 33.04 29.92 -3.06
CA TYR A 440 32.64 29.50 -1.71
C TYR A 440 33.53 30.08 -0.61
N ARG A 441 34.84 30.21 -0.86
CA ARG A 441 35.75 30.90 0.07
C ARG A 441 35.37 32.36 0.23
N THR A 442 35.09 33.08 -0.85
CA THR A 442 34.63 34.47 -0.79
C THR A 442 33.32 34.60 0.00
N LEU A 443 32.31 33.79 -0.33
CA LEU A 443 31.01 33.80 0.36
C LEU A 443 31.15 33.46 1.85
N TYR A 444 32.03 32.52 2.19
CA TYR A 444 32.34 32.20 3.58
C TYR A 444 33.02 33.37 4.30
N LEU A 445 33.97 34.07 3.66
CA LEU A 445 34.64 35.24 4.24
C LEU A 445 33.67 36.40 4.46
N GLU A 446 32.81 36.71 3.48
CA GLU A 446 31.73 37.71 3.61
C GLU A 446 30.79 37.37 4.77
N HIS A 447 30.37 36.11 4.85
CA HIS A 447 29.57 35.62 5.96
C HIS A 447 30.33 35.72 7.30
N ARG A 448 31.64 35.46 7.33
CA ARG A 448 32.44 35.62 8.54
C ARG A 448 32.56 37.05 9.00
N GLU A 449 32.62 38.02 8.10
CA GLU A 449 32.61 39.45 8.46
C GLU A 449 31.30 39.83 9.16
N LEU A 450 30.15 39.37 8.63
CA LEU A 450 28.83 39.59 9.22
C LEU A 450 28.67 39.00 10.63
N PHE A 451 29.36 37.90 10.91
CA PHE A 451 29.36 37.21 12.21
C PHE A 451 30.72 37.30 12.91
N SER A 452 31.44 38.41 12.75
CA SER A 452 32.77 38.64 13.33
C SER A 452 32.76 38.58 14.87
N ASP A 453 31.64 38.91 15.51
CA ASP A 453 31.42 38.84 16.95
C ASP A 453 31.02 37.44 17.46
N PHE A 454 30.86 36.45 16.57
CA PHE A 454 30.60 35.06 16.93
C PHE A 454 31.89 34.24 16.86
N GLU A 455 32.14 33.45 17.91
CA GLU A 455 33.25 32.51 17.93
C GLU A 455 32.95 31.30 17.02
N PRO A 456 33.79 31.00 16.02
CA PRO A 456 33.56 29.91 15.09
C PRO A 456 34.01 28.56 15.66
N LYS A 457 33.17 27.54 15.49
CA LYS A 457 33.48 26.12 15.71
C LYS A 457 33.21 25.37 14.40
N PHE A 458 34.09 24.47 14.00
CA PHE A 458 33.92 23.63 12.81
C PHE A 458 33.74 22.20 13.27
N THR A 459 32.84 21.46 12.63
CA THR A 459 32.57 20.06 12.97
C THR A 459 32.58 19.21 11.73
N ASP A 460 33.14 18.01 11.85
CA ASP A 460 33.17 17.03 10.77
C ASP A 460 33.10 15.60 11.33
N GLY A 461 32.51 14.69 10.55
CA GLY A 461 32.48 13.27 10.81
C GLY A 461 33.20 12.48 9.73
N SER A 462 34.05 11.54 10.14
CA SER A 462 34.75 10.63 9.23
C SER A 462 34.39 9.17 9.49
N LYS A 463 34.28 8.41 8.40
CA LYS A 463 34.04 6.97 8.43
C LYS A 463 35.00 6.26 7.47
N SER A 464 35.88 5.43 8.02
CA SER A 464 36.74 4.50 7.27
C SER A 464 36.26 3.05 7.48
N GLU A 465 36.95 2.08 6.87
CA GLU A 465 36.65 0.66 7.07
C GLU A 465 36.95 0.18 8.50
N SER A 466 37.91 0.81 9.17
CA SER A 466 38.44 0.36 10.47
C SER A 466 38.09 1.27 11.65
N HIS A 467 37.79 2.55 11.40
CA HIS A 467 37.47 3.51 12.46
C HIS A 467 36.40 4.52 12.02
N ILE A 468 35.68 5.04 13.02
CA ILE A 468 34.69 6.09 12.86
C ILE A 468 34.92 7.13 13.94
N SER A 469 34.93 8.39 13.54
CA SER A 469 35.37 9.48 14.40
C SER A 469 34.69 10.79 14.04
N SER A 470 34.48 11.62 15.05
CA SER A 470 34.00 13.00 14.91
C SER A 470 35.07 13.96 15.41
N ALA A 471 35.17 15.13 14.79
CA ALA A 471 36.05 16.20 15.23
C ALA A 471 35.31 17.52 15.38
N VAL A 472 35.79 18.33 16.32
CA VAL A 472 35.41 19.72 16.52
C VAL A 472 36.67 20.56 16.58
N VAL A 473 36.78 21.52 15.67
CA VAL A 473 37.92 22.45 15.60
C VAL A 473 37.46 23.84 15.99
N SER A 474 38.26 24.47 16.85
CA SER A 474 38.14 25.89 17.18
C SER A 474 39.50 26.56 17.12
N LEU A 475 39.54 27.88 17.32
CA LEU A 475 40.78 28.67 17.19
C LEU A 475 41.94 28.15 18.06
N SER A 476 41.63 27.58 19.23
CA SER A 476 42.64 27.13 20.20
C SER A 476 42.57 25.66 20.57
N THR A 477 41.53 24.94 20.13
CA THR A 477 41.30 23.55 20.53
C THR A 477 40.81 22.69 19.38
N VAL A 478 41.33 21.46 19.34
CA VAL A 478 40.85 20.39 18.48
C VAL A 478 40.38 19.27 19.41
N ILE A 479 39.12 18.90 19.30
CA ILE A 479 38.51 17.83 20.09
C ILE A 479 38.13 16.73 19.10
N THR A 480 38.59 15.52 19.36
CA THR A 480 38.22 14.34 18.58
C THR A 480 37.58 13.32 19.50
N ASP A 481 36.64 12.56 18.96
CA ASP A 481 36.05 11.42 19.65
C ASP A 481 35.79 10.30 18.65
N THR A 482 35.81 9.06 19.12
CA THR A 482 35.57 7.88 18.30
C THR A 482 34.21 7.28 18.62
N LEU A 483 33.59 6.63 17.64
CA LEU A 483 32.33 5.93 17.81
C LEU A 483 32.47 4.47 17.33
N PRO A 484 31.55 3.57 17.72
CA PRO A 484 31.54 2.22 17.18
C PRO A 484 31.44 2.23 15.65
N ILE A 485 32.18 1.32 14.98
CA ILE A 485 32.23 1.17 13.51
C ILE A 485 30.83 0.94 12.89
N SER A 486 29.90 0.43 13.69
CA SER A 486 28.50 0.24 13.30
C SER A 486 27.69 1.53 13.17
N ALA A 487 28.20 2.68 13.63
CA ALA A 487 27.53 3.96 13.50
C ALA A 487 27.42 4.42 12.03
N SER A 488 26.34 5.11 11.71
CA SER A 488 26.17 5.76 10.41
C SER A 488 26.94 7.08 10.37
N ILE A 489 27.39 7.51 9.18
CA ILE A 489 28.04 8.82 9.01
C ILE A 489 27.16 9.95 9.57
N TYR A 490 25.85 9.86 9.34
CA TYR A 490 24.87 10.79 9.89
C TYR A 490 24.89 10.89 11.42
N THR A 491 24.99 9.76 12.14
CA THR A 491 25.10 9.74 13.61
C THR A 491 26.39 10.40 14.09
N VAL A 492 27.48 10.23 13.35
CA VAL A 492 28.80 10.81 13.67
C VAL A 492 28.78 12.32 13.48
N GLU A 493 28.15 12.81 12.42
CA GLU A 493 27.93 14.25 12.20
C GLU A 493 27.10 14.88 13.32
N LEU A 494 26.01 14.22 13.72
CA LEU A 494 25.23 14.66 14.88
C LEU A 494 26.03 14.63 16.18
N HIS A 495 26.91 13.64 16.33
CA HIS A 495 27.78 13.51 17.48
C HIS A 495 28.81 14.65 17.54
N ALA A 496 29.39 15.03 16.40
CA ALA A 496 30.28 16.18 16.30
C ALA A 496 29.59 17.47 16.76
N LEU A 497 28.32 17.67 16.37
CA LEU A 497 27.50 18.80 16.85
C LEU A 497 27.23 18.72 18.35
N ARG A 498 26.94 17.53 18.90
CA ARG A 498 26.76 17.34 20.36
C ARG A 498 28.03 17.74 21.13
N ILE A 499 29.21 17.26 20.70
CA ILE A 499 30.50 17.62 21.31
C ILE A 499 30.75 19.12 21.21
N ALA A 500 30.46 19.73 20.06
CA ALA A 500 30.62 21.18 19.89
C ALA A 500 29.77 21.96 20.90
N LEU A 501 28.53 21.53 21.14
CA LEU A 501 27.64 22.15 22.13
C LEU A 501 28.11 21.92 23.57
N GLU A 502 28.68 20.76 23.89
CA GLU A 502 29.29 20.48 25.20
C GLU A 502 30.50 21.39 25.44
N HIS A 503 31.38 21.53 24.45
CA HIS A 503 32.51 22.45 24.53
C HIS A 503 32.05 23.91 24.65
N ILE A 504 31.00 24.30 23.92
CA ILE A 504 30.39 25.63 24.07
C ILE A 504 29.83 25.79 25.49
N SER A 505 29.20 24.78 26.08
CA SER A 505 28.67 24.84 27.45
C SER A 505 29.74 25.22 28.46
N LEU A 506 30.94 24.63 28.33
CA LEU A 506 32.10 24.89 29.19
C LEU A 506 32.80 26.23 28.90
N SER A 507 32.60 26.81 27.72
CA SER A 507 33.24 28.06 27.30
C SER A 507 32.60 29.28 27.99
N CYS A 508 33.39 30.31 28.32
CA CYS A 508 32.90 31.56 28.93
C CYS A 508 32.22 32.53 27.92
N GLY A 509 32.40 32.29 26.61
CA GLY A 509 31.82 33.10 25.55
C GLY A 509 30.28 33.12 25.54
N LYS A 510 29.71 34.11 24.84
CA LYS A 510 28.26 34.32 24.73
C LYS A 510 27.69 34.06 23.34
N LYS A 511 28.49 34.20 22.28
CA LYS A 511 28.05 34.12 20.88
C LYS A 511 28.92 33.12 20.14
N PHE A 512 28.29 32.08 19.59
CA PHE A 512 28.99 31.00 18.90
C PHE A 512 28.30 30.66 17.58
N ILE A 513 29.11 30.34 16.57
CA ILE A 513 28.62 29.83 15.30
C ILE A 513 29.29 28.50 14.98
N ILE A 514 28.48 27.50 14.70
CA ILE A 514 28.92 26.15 14.37
C ILE A 514 28.78 25.95 12.86
N TYR A 515 29.91 25.71 12.20
CA TYR A 515 30.01 25.40 10.78
C TYR A 515 30.13 23.89 10.59
N THR A 516 29.29 23.34 9.71
CA THR A 516 29.30 21.91 9.34
C THR A 516 28.96 21.78 7.86
N ASP A 517 29.53 20.79 7.19
CA ASP A 517 29.17 20.44 5.83
C ASP A 517 28.04 19.39 5.73
N SER A 518 27.61 18.86 6.88
CA SER A 518 26.52 17.91 6.99
C SER A 518 25.15 18.58 6.91
N LEU A 519 24.67 18.75 5.68
CA LEU A 519 23.34 19.29 5.42
C LEU A 519 22.23 18.45 6.10
N SER A 520 22.40 17.13 6.16
CA SER A 520 21.45 16.20 6.78
C SER A 520 21.37 16.38 8.30
N ALA A 521 22.51 16.61 8.96
CA ALA A 521 22.55 16.94 10.38
C ALA A 521 21.79 18.25 10.66
N LEU A 522 22.07 19.31 9.90
CA LEU A 522 21.41 20.62 10.05
C LEU A 522 19.90 20.57 9.76
N GLN A 523 19.47 19.84 8.73
CA GLN A 523 18.04 19.63 8.48
C GLN A 523 17.34 18.98 9.69
N SER A 524 18.04 18.10 10.39
CA SER A 524 17.52 17.41 11.56
C SER A 524 17.47 18.31 12.80
N ILE A 525 18.44 19.22 12.93
CA ILE A 525 18.45 20.33 13.91
C ILE A 525 17.24 21.26 13.71
N VAL A 526 16.82 21.53 12.47
CA VAL A 526 15.60 22.31 12.21
C VAL A 526 14.34 21.57 12.70
N SER A 527 14.33 20.24 12.64
CA SER A 527 13.19 19.39 13.00
C SER A 527 13.29 18.70 14.38
N LEU A 528 14.06 19.25 15.33
CA LEU A 528 14.35 18.63 16.64
C LEU A 528 13.11 18.09 17.38
N HIS A 529 12.01 18.84 17.37
CA HIS A 529 10.76 18.52 18.09
C HIS A 529 10.06 17.23 17.63
N SER A 530 10.41 16.69 16.47
CA SER A 530 9.80 15.48 15.89
C SER A 530 10.72 14.26 15.91
N SER A 531 11.95 14.41 16.41
CA SER A 531 12.97 13.36 16.34
C SER A 531 12.98 12.48 17.59
N SER A 532 13.03 11.16 17.39
CA SER A 532 13.29 10.17 18.46
C SER A 532 14.75 9.71 18.47
N HIS A 533 15.63 10.39 17.73
CA HIS A 533 17.04 10.02 17.66
C HIS A 533 17.75 10.42 18.98
N PRO A 534 18.48 9.50 19.65
CA PRO A 534 19.07 9.74 20.97
C PRO A 534 19.93 11.01 21.04
N ILE A 535 20.85 11.19 20.08
CA ILE A 535 21.73 12.38 20.04
C ILE A 535 20.93 13.68 19.83
N LEU A 536 19.84 13.65 19.05
CA LEU A 536 19.01 14.85 18.84
C LEU A 536 18.20 15.19 20.09
N VAL A 537 17.82 14.19 20.89
CA VAL A 537 17.21 14.41 22.21
C VAL A 537 18.22 15.08 23.15
N ASP A 538 19.46 14.59 23.19
CA ASP A 538 20.52 15.19 24.02
C ASP A 538 20.85 16.62 23.56
N ILE A 539 20.93 16.88 22.24
CA ILE A 539 21.10 18.24 21.68
C ILE A 539 19.92 19.15 22.06
N THR A 540 18.68 18.66 21.96
CA THR A 540 17.48 19.42 22.34
C THR A 540 17.54 19.82 23.81
N TYR A 541 17.93 18.89 24.67
CA TYR A 541 18.08 19.11 26.10
C TYR A 541 19.19 20.13 26.41
N ALA A 542 20.35 20.00 25.77
CA ALA A 542 21.47 20.94 25.92
C ALA A 542 21.10 22.37 25.52
N LEU A 543 20.43 22.54 24.37
CA LEU A 543 19.99 23.84 23.90
C LEU A 543 18.93 24.48 24.82
N ALA A 544 17.95 23.70 25.28
CA ALA A 544 16.86 24.20 26.11
C ALA A 544 17.30 24.58 27.54
N ASN A 545 18.22 23.82 28.13
CA ASN A 545 18.55 23.92 29.56
C ASN A 545 19.94 24.52 29.82
N HIS A 546 20.98 24.02 29.15
CA HIS A 546 22.37 24.41 29.45
C HIS A 546 22.81 25.66 28.69
N LEU A 547 22.27 25.87 27.49
CA LEU A 547 22.77 26.88 26.55
C LEU A 547 21.81 28.07 26.34
N LYS A 548 20.74 28.16 27.13
CA LYS A 548 19.71 29.21 27.02
C LYS A 548 20.24 30.65 27.07
N LYS A 549 21.37 30.88 27.74
CA LYS A 549 22.01 32.21 27.89
C LYS A 549 23.03 32.53 26.78
N LYS A 550 23.25 31.63 25.83
CA LYS A 550 24.22 31.77 24.73
C LYS A 550 23.47 31.94 23.41
N ASP A 551 23.95 32.82 22.53
CA ASP A 551 23.42 32.94 21.15
C ASP A 551 24.22 31.99 20.26
N ILE A 552 23.60 30.87 19.92
CA ILE A 552 24.21 29.81 19.11
C ILE A 552 23.53 29.78 17.74
N ARG A 553 24.35 29.84 16.69
CA ARG A 553 23.92 29.70 15.31
C ARG A 553 24.60 28.51 14.66
N PHE A 554 23.91 27.87 13.74
CA PHE A 554 24.44 26.80 12.92
C PHE A 554 24.49 27.29 11.48
N CYS A 555 25.54 26.99 10.73
CA CYS A 555 25.68 27.38 9.34
C CYS A 555 26.19 26.20 8.53
N TRP A 556 25.50 25.93 7.41
CA TRP A 556 26.01 24.98 6.45
C TRP A 556 27.16 25.59 5.65
N ILE A 557 28.24 24.84 5.46
CA ILE A 557 29.34 25.18 4.56
C ILE A 557 29.63 24.02 3.59
N PRO A 558 30.16 24.27 2.40
CA PRO A 558 30.54 23.18 1.49
C PRO A 558 31.81 22.47 1.98
N GLY A 559 31.74 21.15 2.10
CA GLY A 559 32.93 20.32 2.32
C GLY A 559 33.87 20.32 1.13
N HIS A 560 35.19 20.22 1.38
CA HIS A 560 36.26 20.26 0.37
C HIS A 560 36.26 21.52 -0.50
N ALA A 561 35.91 22.67 0.07
CA ALA A 561 35.97 23.96 -0.61
C ALA A 561 37.22 24.77 -0.23
N GLY A 562 38.15 24.20 0.56
CA GLY A 562 39.34 24.86 1.08
C GLY A 562 39.04 25.94 2.11
N ILE A 563 37.96 25.77 2.87
CA ILE A 563 37.70 26.57 4.09
C ILE A 563 38.57 25.97 5.18
N THR A 564 39.62 26.69 5.61
CA THR A 564 40.67 26.16 6.49
C THR A 564 40.12 25.47 7.75
N GLY A 565 39.13 26.06 8.42
CA GLY A 565 38.53 25.46 9.61
C GLY A 565 37.82 24.11 9.35
N ASN A 566 37.20 23.96 8.19
CA ASN A 566 36.54 22.71 7.80
C ASN A 566 37.54 21.64 7.37
N GLU A 567 38.56 22.01 6.58
CA GLU A 567 39.61 21.06 6.17
C GLU A 567 40.40 20.56 7.40
N LEU A 568 40.61 21.41 8.41
CA LEU A 568 41.19 21.00 9.69
C LEU A 568 40.28 20.03 10.45
N ALA A 569 38.96 20.25 10.44
CA ALA A 569 38.01 19.34 11.07
C ALA A 569 37.99 17.97 10.36
N ASP A 570 37.95 17.94 9.03
CA ASP A 570 38.04 16.72 8.23
C ASP A 570 39.36 15.97 8.46
N THR A 571 40.48 16.70 8.48
CA THR A 571 41.79 16.10 8.78
C THR A 571 41.83 15.53 10.20
N ALA A 572 41.35 16.28 11.20
CA ALA A 572 41.32 15.84 12.58
C ALA A 572 40.40 14.62 12.79
N ALA A 573 39.24 14.58 12.11
CA ALA A 573 38.35 13.44 12.15
C ALA A 573 39.03 12.21 11.55
N ARG A 574 39.69 12.33 10.39
CA ARG A 574 40.42 11.22 9.75
C ARG A 574 41.61 10.71 10.57
N SER A 575 42.33 11.58 11.27
CA SER A 575 43.49 11.22 12.09
C SER A 575 43.14 10.70 13.49
N ALA A 576 41.88 10.85 13.92
CA ALA A 576 41.44 10.37 15.23
C ALA A 576 41.50 8.83 15.29
N THR A 577 42.29 8.32 16.23
CA THR A 577 42.52 6.90 16.45
C THR A 577 42.09 6.51 17.85
N GLY A 578 41.45 5.34 17.99
CA GLY A 578 40.88 4.86 19.24
C GLY A 578 39.62 4.04 19.01
N SER A 579 39.20 3.25 20.01
CA SER A 579 37.96 2.48 19.96
C SER A 579 37.05 2.85 21.14
N SER A 580 36.10 3.75 20.92
CA SER A 580 34.99 3.95 21.84
C SER A 580 33.91 2.88 21.62
N GLU A 581 34.14 1.68 22.14
CA GLU A 581 33.18 0.57 21.99
C GLU A 581 31.88 0.73 22.80
N ARG A 582 31.82 1.72 23.70
CA ARG A 582 30.73 1.88 24.68
C ARG A 582 29.67 2.90 24.30
N PHE A 583 29.88 3.70 23.26
CA PHE A 583 28.88 4.71 22.89
C PHE A 583 27.60 4.06 22.34
N PRO A 584 26.41 4.31 22.94
CA PRO A 584 25.18 3.70 22.49
C PRO A 584 24.68 4.36 21.19
N ILE A 585 24.39 3.57 20.17
CA ILE A 585 23.97 4.05 18.85
C ILE A 585 22.48 3.79 18.60
N PRO A 586 21.80 4.60 17.78
CA PRO A 586 20.40 4.37 17.44
C PRO A 586 20.23 3.01 16.74
N HIS A 587 19.11 2.34 17.00
CA HIS A 587 18.78 1.05 16.36
C HIS A 587 18.77 1.12 14.82
N SER A 588 18.56 2.31 14.24
CA SER A 588 18.59 2.54 12.78
C SER A 588 19.96 2.26 12.17
N ASP A 589 21.04 2.54 12.89
CA ASP A 589 22.41 2.38 12.41
C ASP A 589 22.80 0.91 12.28
N LEU A 590 22.30 0.08 13.20
CA LEU A 590 22.51 -1.36 13.16
C LEU A 590 21.77 -2.05 12.02
N LYS A 591 20.73 -1.44 11.43
CA LYS A 591 19.96 -2.09 10.35
C LYS A 591 20.82 -2.47 9.15
N ALA A 592 21.76 -1.60 8.76
CA ALA A 592 22.65 -1.85 7.62
C ALA A 592 23.64 -2.98 7.94
N CYS A 593 24.25 -2.94 9.13
CA CYS A 593 25.16 -3.98 9.63
C CYS A 593 24.45 -5.34 9.73
N PHE A 594 23.25 -5.38 10.32
CA PHE A 594 22.44 -6.59 10.43
C PHE A 594 22.05 -7.13 9.06
N ARG A 595 21.66 -6.27 8.11
CA ARG A 595 21.36 -6.68 6.75
C ARG A 595 22.58 -7.30 6.06
N GLN A 596 23.76 -6.71 6.22
CA GLN A 596 25.01 -7.28 5.66
C GLN A 596 25.34 -8.63 6.29
N LYS A 597 25.24 -8.77 7.62
CA LYS A 597 25.51 -10.03 8.31
C LYS A 597 24.52 -11.12 7.90
N LEU A 598 23.23 -10.78 7.81
CA LEU A 598 22.19 -11.69 7.33
C LEU A 598 22.44 -12.13 5.88
N LEU A 599 22.76 -11.18 4.99
CA LEU A 599 23.10 -11.49 3.61
C LEU A 599 24.34 -12.38 3.52
N SER A 600 25.36 -12.17 4.35
CA SER A 600 26.55 -13.03 4.41
C SER A 600 26.21 -14.45 4.83
N VAL A 601 25.36 -14.63 5.85
CA VAL A 601 24.94 -15.96 6.30
C VAL A 601 24.07 -16.63 5.24
N TRP A 602 23.16 -15.88 4.62
CA TRP A 602 22.36 -16.37 3.50
C TRP A 602 23.20 -16.76 2.30
N GLN A 603 24.20 -15.96 1.96
CA GLN A 603 25.14 -16.26 0.89
C GLN A 603 25.90 -17.56 1.20
N SER A 604 26.40 -17.71 2.42
CA SER A 604 27.08 -18.95 2.84
C SER A 604 26.17 -20.18 2.75
N ASN A 605 24.90 -20.05 3.15
CA ASN A 605 23.92 -21.14 3.03
C ASN A 605 23.58 -21.41 1.56
N TRP A 606 23.50 -20.36 0.74
CA TRP A 606 23.23 -20.46 -0.69
C TRP A 606 24.35 -21.17 -1.44
N ASP A 607 25.60 -20.86 -1.11
CA ASP A 607 26.78 -21.50 -1.68
C ASP A 607 26.89 -22.99 -1.32
N GLN A 608 26.24 -23.43 -0.23
CA GLN A 608 26.13 -24.84 0.13
C GLN A 608 25.04 -25.59 -0.65
N GLN A 609 24.12 -24.89 -1.34
CA GLN A 609 23.04 -25.51 -2.12
C GLN A 609 23.51 -25.89 -3.53
N THR A 610 24.51 -26.77 -3.61
CA THR A 610 25.17 -27.17 -4.87
C THR A 610 24.26 -27.89 -5.85
N GLU A 611 23.17 -28.52 -5.39
CA GLU A 611 22.17 -29.20 -6.22
C GLU A 611 21.03 -28.28 -6.68
N ASN A 612 21.00 -27.03 -6.20
CA ASN A 612 19.94 -26.10 -6.55
C ASN A 612 20.25 -25.45 -7.91
N LYS A 613 19.43 -25.77 -8.91
CA LYS A 613 19.52 -25.23 -10.28
C LYS A 613 19.48 -23.69 -10.36
N LEU A 614 18.98 -23.01 -9.33
CA LEU A 614 18.97 -21.55 -9.27
C LEU A 614 20.33 -20.96 -8.84
N HIS A 615 21.16 -21.71 -8.09
CA HIS A 615 22.50 -21.25 -7.69
C HIS A 615 23.40 -21.02 -8.91
N SER A 616 23.32 -21.91 -9.92
CA SER A 616 24.07 -21.75 -11.17
C SER A 616 23.69 -20.50 -11.96
N VAL A 617 22.47 -19.98 -11.78
CA VAL A 617 21.95 -18.80 -12.48
C VAL A 617 22.18 -17.53 -11.67
N MET A 618 22.11 -17.61 -10.33
CA MET A 618 22.28 -16.48 -9.43
C MET A 618 23.18 -16.87 -8.26
N PRO A 619 24.50 -16.96 -8.46
CA PRO A 619 25.42 -17.42 -7.41
C PRO A 619 25.59 -16.39 -6.29
N VAL A 620 25.31 -15.09 -6.53
CA VAL A 620 25.49 -14.02 -5.53
C VAL A 620 24.16 -13.34 -5.21
N LEU A 621 23.79 -13.32 -3.93
CA LEU A 621 22.60 -12.68 -3.40
C LEU A 621 22.85 -11.18 -3.16
N ALA A 622 22.40 -10.31 -4.07
CA ALA A 622 22.56 -8.86 -3.96
C ALA A 622 21.28 -8.13 -3.49
N PRO A 623 21.38 -7.05 -2.68
CA PRO A 623 20.24 -6.19 -2.36
C PRO A 623 19.88 -5.34 -3.59
N THR A 624 18.89 -5.78 -4.36
CA THR A 624 18.37 -5.03 -5.51
C THR A 624 17.83 -3.65 -5.09
N VAL A 625 18.24 -2.57 -5.76
CA VAL A 625 17.62 -1.23 -5.69
C VAL A 625 17.59 -0.61 -7.11
N PRO A 626 16.68 0.34 -7.45
CA PRO A 626 15.61 0.09 -8.42
C PRO A 626 15.57 1.09 -9.59
N SER A 627 14.71 0.81 -10.59
CA SER A 627 13.95 1.74 -11.45
C SER A 627 14.03 1.53 -12.97
N SER A 628 13.41 0.44 -13.43
CA SER A 628 12.70 0.42 -14.73
C SER A 628 11.77 -0.77 -14.85
N SER A 629 11.98 -1.83 -14.05
CA SER A 629 11.25 -3.08 -14.17
C SER A 629 10.02 -3.19 -13.26
N ASN A 630 8.98 -3.82 -13.80
CA ASN A 630 7.69 -4.05 -13.16
C ASN A 630 7.84 -4.86 -11.86
N ARG A 631 6.91 -4.65 -10.91
CA ARG A 631 6.80 -5.38 -9.61
C ARG A 631 6.83 -6.92 -9.70
N ARG A 632 6.75 -7.52 -10.90
CA ARG A 632 6.84 -8.97 -11.11
C ARG A 632 8.27 -9.50 -11.04
N GLU A 633 9.29 -8.74 -11.46
CA GLU A 633 10.69 -9.19 -11.40
C GLU A 633 11.25 -9.17 -9.97
N GLN A 634 10.69 -8.33 -9.09
CA GLN A 634 11.06 -8.30 -7.67
C GLN A 634 10.49 -9.48 -6.87
N GLY A 635 9.49 -10.19 -7.41
CA GLY A 635 8.83 -11.31 -6.74
C GLY A 635 9.67 -12.58 -6.67
N TYR A 636 10.62 -12.77 -7.59
CA TYR A 636 11.44 -13.98 -7.66
C TYR A 636 12.60 -14.01 -6.65
N GLY A 637 12.93 -12.90 -5.99
CA GLY A 637 13.99 -12.84 -4.97
C GLY A 637 13.51 -12.80 -3.51
N LEU A 638 12.20 -12.66 -3.27
CA LEU A 638 11.64 -12.51 -1.91
C LEU A 638 10.46 -13.46 -1.63
N GLY A 639 10.09 -14.31 -2.59
CA GLY A 639 8.90 -15.16 -2.51
C GLY A 639 9.11 -16.61 -2.10
N CYS A 640 10.36 -17.08 -1.98
CA CYS A 640 10.67 -18.43 -1.52
C CYS A 640 11.81 -18.40 -0.50
N ALA A 641 11.46 -18.04 0.73
CA ALA A 641 12.11 -18.45 1.97
C ALA A 641 11.08 -18.35 3.11
#